data_AF-A0A428GGN3-F1
#
_entry.id   AF-A0A428GGN3-F1
#
_cell.length_a   1.000
_cell.length_b   1.000
_cell.length_c   1.000
_cell.angle_alpha   90.00
_cell.angle_beta   90.00
_cell.angle_gamma   90.00
#
_symmetry.space_group_name_H-M   'P 1'
#
loop_
_entity.id
_entity.type
_entity.pdbx_description
1 polymer ?
#
loop_
_entity_poly.entity_id
_entity_poly.type
_entity_poly.pdbx_seq_one_letter_code
_entity_poly.pdbx_strand_id
1 'polypeptide(L)'
;MIFNRKQRFSIRKLSIGAASILVGFCLAGQVVSADEVQVAPTSIVATTGSATISAGEEVQEVAPVEAQASSEALPEAVAKNSEEVKPQAVAAEVLAEKPVTEEPKLDTVAEKLVTITESASTNSDESKATLPSETPKTEKASQVDEKLAMRKMVSIDAGRKYFSPEQLKEIVDKAKRFGFTDMHLLVGNDGLRFQLDDMSLTVGDKTYASEDVKKAIEKGTNAYYNDPNGNHLTQAQMTDLIDYAKKQGIGLVPTINSPGHMDAILHAMKELGIQNPNFNYFGKESARTVDLNNQTAIDFTKALIDKYAGYFAGKTDIFNIGLDEYANDATNAKGWQVLQADKYYPGEGYPEKGYEKFITYANDLARIVKSHGLKPMAFNDGIYYNSDQTFGEFDKDIIVSYWTGGWGGYDVASSKLLSEKGHQILNTNDAWYYVLGRNADGQGWYNLDQGLKGIASTPITNVPKSEGADIPIMGGMVAAWADEPSARFSASRLYKLMRHFADRNAEYFAANYQDVAAELEAIPSDLAAKYTEESIARLKEAEKAVRALDENLSRAQQGTINQLVAELKAARENLKPTEAYQKILDKQAEREKVAKNKVISIDAGRKYFSLDQLKRIVDKASELGYSDLHLLVGNDGMRFMLDDMTIEANGKTYQSDQVKEAITEGTKSYYDDPNGNALNQKEMDELISYAKQKGIGVIPALNSPGHMDALLVAMEKLGIQNPQAYFDNLSKTTMDLENEEAKAFTKALIGKYMDYFAGKSKIFNYGTDEYANDATNAQGWYYLKYYNLYGKFAEYANTLAAMAKERGLQPMAFNDGFYYEDKDDVEFDKDVLISYWSKGWWGYNLASPQYLASKGYKFLNTNGDWYYILGQKPEDGGGFLQKALENTEKTPFNQLASTKYPEVSLPTVGSMLAVWADRPQAEYKEEEIFKLMTAFADHNKDYFKANYESVRDELAKVPSDLSIYTPESVASLKAAQNDIDWELNRNKQAEVDKLVAKLRAARENLKPLSHNGSTAQDEKAALVEDKPYLDIQTEELAFETKEILNPELEKGQRKVVQTGSKGEKMNLVEVSALDGSRKVVESSVSKAPVDELVEVGTKETKLSLGQIEVPIVQPAPSVTPLVKDKPAERPVTPATPTDSAPSAEQKVAETKVAKSSEAAVSKAAKLPQTGTSSAWTMTLLGTVLAFLGLAGSKKKEQ
;
A
#
# COMPACT_ATOMS: atom_id res chain seq x y z
N MET A 1 -41.69 27.73 -18.51
CA MET A 1 -42.85 27.96 -17.61
C MET A 1 -43.88 26.88 -17.87
N ILE A 2 -44.64 26.32 -16.92
CA ILE A 2 -44.75 26.56 -15.46
C ILE A 2 -45.25 25.23 -14.80
N PHE A 3 -44.64 24.81 -13.67
CA PHE A 3 -45.09 23.94 -12.54
C PHE A 3 -46.05 22.71 -12.78
N ASN A 4 -46.22 21.70 -11.90
CA ASN A 4 -46.03 21.58 -10.44
C ASN A 4 -46.08 20.10 -9.97
N ARG A 5 -45.35 19.67 -8.91
CA ARG A 5 -45.89 19.00 -7.68
C ARG A 5 -44.87 18.22 -6.80
N LYS A 6 -44.74 18.70 -5.56
CA LYS A 6 -44.81 17.99 -4.25
C LYS A 6 -43.91 16.77 -3.93
N GLN A 7 -43.09 16.93 -2.89
CA GLN A 7 -42.56 15.85 -2.02
C GLN A 7 -43.66 15.19 -1.16
N ARG A 8 -43.43 13.93 -0.73
CA ARG A 8 -43.87 13.37 0.58
C ARG A 8 -42.87 12.30 1.07
N PHE A 9 -42.57 12.30 2.37
CA PHE A 9 -41.86 11.23 3.08
C PHE A 9 -42.84 10.33 3.86
N SER A 10 -42.42 9.10 4.19
CA SER A 10 -43.00 8.30 5.28
C SER A 10 -41.98 7.36 5.93
N ILE A 11 -41.77 7.50 7.24
CA ILE A 11 -41.01 6.55 8.07
C ILE A 11 -41.98 5.96 9.10
N ARG A 12 -41.83 4.66 9.42
CA ARG A 12 -42.22 4.12 10.73
C ARG A 12 -41.08 3.26 11.30
N LYS A 13 -40.99 3.23 12.63
CA LYS A 13 -39.93 2.58 13.41
C LYS A 13 -40.51 1.42 14.23
N LEU A 14 -39.64 0.49 14.63
CA LEU A 14 -39.76 -0.26 15.89
C LEU A 14 -38.44 -0.16 16.67
N SER A 15 -38.49 -0.52 17.95
CA SER A 15 -38.14 0.44 19.01
C SER A 15 -37.19 -0.11 20.07
N ILE A 16 -36.36 0.76 20.64
CA ILE A 16 -35.47 0.47 21.76
C ILE A 16 -36.11 0.94 23.09
N GLY A 17 -35.95 0.15 24.15
CA GLY A 17 -36.42 0.48 25.50
C GLY A 17 -35.64 1.63 26.14
N ALA A 18 -36.29 2.41 27.01
CA ALA A 18 -35.80 3.72 27.42
C ALA A 18 -35.23 3.80 28.84
N ALA A 19 -34.33 4.76 29.04
CA ALA A 19 -34.14 5.48 30.30
C ALA A 19 -34.20 6.98 29.99
N SER A 20 -34.96 7.74 30.77
CA SER A 20 -35.38 9.11 30.42
C SER A 20 -34.96 10.14 31.46
N ILE A 21 -34.75 11.39 31.04
CA ILE A 21 -35.12 12.62 31.77
C ILE A 21 -35.33 13.76 30.76
N LEU A 22 -36.21 14.72 31.08
CA LEU A 22 -36.71 15.74 30.13
C LEU A 22 -36.03 17.10 30.27
N VAL A 23 -36.04 17.88 29.17
CA VAL A 23 -36.54 19.26 28.98
C VAL A 23 -36.18 19.68 27.54
N GLY A 24 -36.95 20.45 26.75
CA GLY A 24 -38.32 20.95 26.92
C GLY A 24 -38.54 22.34 26.27
N PHE A 25 -39.02 22.38 25.01
CA PHE A 25 -39.65 23.48 24.23
C PHE A 25 -39.28 24.97 24.49
N CYS A 26 -39.08 25.79 23.45
CA CYS A 26 -40.19 26.42 22.71
C CYS A 26 -39.82 27.01 21.33
N LEU A 27 -40.84 27.38 20.55
CA LEU A 27 -40.78 27.94 19.18
C LEU A 27 -41.56 29.26 19.08
N ALA A 28 -41.03 30.25 18.35
CA ALA A 28 -41.76 31.39 17.74
C ALA A 28 -40.84 32.11 16.72
N GLY A 29 -41.31 32.70 15.61
CA GLY A 29 -42.64 32.54 14.97
C GLY A 29 -43.04 33.69 14.01
N GLN A 30 -42.99 33.46 12.68
CA GLN A 30 -43.58 34.29 11.60
C GLN A 30 -42.92 35.70 11.42
N VAL A 31 -43.13 36.54 10.38
CA VAL A 31 -43.97 36.67 9.14
C VAL A 31 -43.06 37.35 8.06
N VAL A 32 -43.12 37.24 6.71
CA VAL A 32 -44.14 36.99 5.64
C VAL A 32 -45.04 38.20 5.31
N SER A 33 -45.17 38.74 4.08
CA SER A 33 -44.46 38.57 2.78
C SER A 33 -44.83 39.67 1.73
N ALA A 34 -44.05 39.79 0.64
CA ALA A 34 -44.38 40.35 -0.71
C ALA A 34 -44.55 41.90 -0.86
N ASP A 35 -44.59 42.53 -2.06
CA ASP A 35 -44.73 42.03 -3.45
C ASP A 35 -44.09 42.94 -4.56
N GLU A 36 -44.33 42.60 -5.85
CA GLU A 36 -43.80 43.12 -7.15
C GLU A 36 -43.65 44.65 -7.45
N VAL A 37 -42.87 44.99 -8.51
CA VAL A 37 -43.29 45.79 -9.71
C VAL A 37 -42.16 45.91 -10.78
N GLN A 38 -42.52 45.95 -12.08
CA GLN A 38 -41.63 46.23 -13.24
C GLN A 38 -41.76 47.67 -13.79
N VAL A 39 -40.77 48.15 -14.60
CA VAL A 39 -40.93 48.84 -15.93
C VAL A 39 -39.59 49.47 -16.43
N ALA A 40 -39.42 49.61 -17.76
CA ALA A 40 -38.28 50.21 -18.50
C ALA A 40 -38.83 51.24 -19.57
N PRO A 41 -38.16 51.69 -20.67
CA PRO A 41 -36.76 51.61 -21.19
C PRO A 41 -36.13 53.04 -21.41
N THR A 42 -35.36 53.53 -22.44
CA THR A 42 -34.97 53.10 -23.82
C THR A 42 -33.82 53.96 -24.43
N SER A 43 -32.85 53.33 -25.15
CA SER A 43 -32.12 53.85 -26.37
C SER A 43 -31.20 55.12 -26.26
N ILE A 44 -30.31 55.54 -27.20
CA ILE A 44 -30.16 55.42 -28.69
C ILE A 44 -28.65 55.40 -29.17
N VAL A 45 -28.32 54.52 -30.15
CA VAL A 45 -27.39 54.55 -31.35
C VAL A 45 -26.27 55.65 -31.45
N ALA A 46 -24.99 55.41 -31.88
CA ALA A 46 -24.54 55.32 -33.30
C ALA A 46 -23.03 55.01 -33.67
N THR A 47 -22.83 54.11 -34.65
CA THR A 47 -21.93 54.08 -35.88
C THR A 47 -20.40 54.41 -35.97
N THR A 48 -19.66 53.48 -36.64
CA THR A 48 -18.52 53.62 -37.62
C THR A 48 -17.12 54.13 -37.19
N GLY A 49 -15.99 53.70 -37.79
CA GLY A 49 -15.75 52.79 -38.94
C GLY A 49 -14.26 52.42 -39.24
N SER A 50 -14.03 51.61 -40.29
CA SER A 50 -12.77 50.91 -40.72
C SER A 50 -11.73 51.81 -41.45
N ALA A 51 -10.54 51.41 -41.96
CA ALA A 51 -9.91 50.10 -42.29
C ALA A 51 -8.35 50.16 -42.29
N THR A 52 -7.60 49.04 -42.29
CA THR A 52 -6.93 48.37 -43.46
C THR A 52 -5.75 47.49 -42.93
N ILE A 53 -5.04 46.54 -43.59
CA ILE A 53 -5.15 45.63 -44.78
C ILE A 53 -4.02 44.55 -44.64
N SER A 54 -3.94 43.37 -45.31
CA SER A 54 -4.90 42.29 -45.66
C SER A 54 -4.29 41.30 -46.71
N ALA A 55 -3.35 40.39 -46.33
CA ALA A 55 -2.92 39.22 -47.14
C ALA A 55 -2.08 38.23 -46.27
N GLY A 56 -2.18 36.90 -46.36
CA GLY A 56 -3.00 36.08 -47.27
C GLY A 56 -2.21 34.89 -47.86
N GLU A 57 -2.73 33.70 -48.17
CA GLU A 57 -3.99 32.94 -47.92
C GLU A 57 -3.59 31.44 -47.98
N GLU A 58 -4.33 30.39 -47.55
CA GLU A 58 -5.68 30.18 -46.97
C GLU A 58 -5.54 29.12 -45.82
N VAL A 59 -6.40 28.19 -45.38
CA VAL A 59 -7.72 27.59 -45.71
C VAL A 59 -8.50 27.41 -44.37
N GLN A 60 -9.84 27.34 -44.34
CA GLN A 60 -10.61 27.25 -43.08
C GLN A 60 -11.91 26.41 -43.13
N GLU A 61 -12.33 25.89 -41.96
CA GLU A 61 -13.62 25.22 -41.70
C GLU A 61 -14.82 26.18 -41.69
N VAL A 62 -16.04 25.65 -41.94
CA VAL A 62 -17.30 26.23 -41.40
C VAL A 62 -18.29 25.10 -41.02
N ALA A 63 -19.06 25.31 -39.95
CA ALA A 63 -20.03 24.35 -39.38
C ALA A 63 -21.43 24.39 -40.05
N PRO A 64 -22.30 23.37 -39.84
CA PRO A 64 -23.65 23.31 -40.42
C PRO A 64 -24.80 23.62 -39.43
N VAL A 65 -25.86 24.29 -39.89
CA VAL A 65 -27.18 24.36 -39.22
C VAL A 65 -28.31 24.32 -40.28
N GLU A 66 -29.10 23.25 -40.22
CA GLU A 66 -30.52 23.05 -40.66
C GLU A 66 -31.04 23.30 -42.12
N ALA A 67 -31.94 22.36 -42.50
CA ALA A 67 -33.21 22.54 -43.22
C ALA A 67 -33.39 22.08 -44.71
N GLN A 68 -34.05 20.92 -44.84
CA GLN A 68 -35.17 20.57 -45.76
C GLN A 68 -35.03 20.57 -47.30
N ALA A 69 -35.17 19.38 -47.91
CA ALA A 69 -36.02 19.04 -49.07
C ALA A 69 -35.91 17.52 -49.37
N SER A 70 -36.81 16.83 -50.10
CA SER A 70 -38.28 16.88 -50.25
C SER A 70 -38.74 15.63 -51.02
N SER A 71 -39.99 15.17 -50.86
CA SER A 71 -40.63 14.21 -51.80
C SER A 71 -42.16 14.18 -51.67
N GLU A 72 -42.86 14.61 -52.71
CA GLU A 72 -44.31 14.43 -52.93
C GLU A 72 -44.55 13.08 -53.67
N ALA A 73 -45.75 12.53 -53.88
CA ALA A 73 -47.11 13.04 -53.73
C ALA A 73 -48.12 11.91 -53.38
N LEU A 74 -49.39 12.28 -53.15
CA LEU A 74 -50.53 11.38 -52.91
C LEU A 74 -51.14 10.83 -54.23
N PRO A 75 -52.15 9.94 -54.15
CA PRO A 75 -53.52 10.46 -54.25
C PRO A 75 -54.54 9.94 -53.21
N GLU A 76 -55.63 10.69 -53.15
CA GLU A 76 -56.95 10.50 -52.51
C GLU A 76 -57.70 9.22 -52.97
N ALA A 77 -58.84 8.79 -52.40
CA ALA A 77 -59.47 8.90 -51.07
C ALA A 77 -60.80 8.08 -51.10
N VAL A 78 -61.59 8.15 -50.00
CA VAL A 78 -63.06 8.00 -49.86
C VAL A 78 -63.44 7.11 -48.66
N ALA A 79 -64.39 7.60 -47.86
CA ALA A 79 -64.74 7.06 -46.55
C ALA A 79 -65.88 6.02 -46.57
N LYS A 80 -66.04 5.34 -45.43
CA LYS A 80 -67.38 5.11 -44.85
C LYS A 80 -67.32 4.96 -43.33
N ASN A 81 -68.07 5.82 -42.63
CA ASN A 81 -68.39 5.64 -41.21
C ASN A 81 -69.46 4.56 -41.05
N SER A 82 -69.44 3.87 -39.90
CA SER A 82 -70.62 3.26 -39.28
C SER A 82 -70.35 3.16 -37.78
N GLU A 83 -71.16 3.84 -36.97
CA GLU A 83 -71.19 3.68 -35.52
C GLU A 83 -71.95 2.40 -35.16
N GLU A 84 -71.58 1.70 -34.09
CA GLU A 84 -72.38 1.73 -32.85
C GLU A 84 -71.91 0.77 -31.72
N VAL A 85 -72.26 1.18 -30.49
CA VAL A 85 -72.58 0.34 -29.30
C VAL A 85 -71.46 -0.38 -28.50
N LYS A 86 -71.61 -0.25 -27.17
CA LYS A 86 -70.81 -0.87 -26.09
C LYS A 86 -71.16 -2.36 -25.88
N PRO A 87 -70.42 -3.09 -25.02
CA PRO A 87 -71.01 -3.40 -23.70
C PRO A 87 -70.28 -2.80 -22.49
N GLN A 88 -70.93 -2.86 -21.32
CA GLN A 88 -70.42 -2.37 -20.03
C GLN A 88 -70.59 -3.47 -18.97
N ALA A 89 -69.69 -3.53 -17.98
CA ALA A 89 -69.55 -4.67 -17.07
C ALA A 89 -70.50 -4.68 -15.86
N VAL A 90 -70.72 -5.90 -15.33
CA VAL A 90 -71.18 -6.23 -13.97
C VAL A 90 -70.63 -7.62 -13.62
N ALA A 91 -70.39 -8.01 -12.36
CA ALA A 91 -70.63 -7.32 -11.09
C ALA A 91 -69.50 -7.56 -10.07
N ALA A 92 -69.58 -6.86 -8.94
CA ALA A 92 -68.90 -7.19 -7.70
C ALA A 92 -69.93 -7.15 -6.55
N GLU A 93 -69.68 -7.88 -5.47
CA GLU A 93 -70.31 -7.61 -4.17
C GLU A 93 -69.21 -7.33 -3.14
N VAL A 94 -69.50 -6.38 -2.23
CA VAL A 94 -68.60 -5.94 -1.17
C VAL A 94 -69.44 -5.64 0.07
N LEU A 95 -69.05 -6.20 1.21
CA LEU A 95 -69.48 -5.71 2.52
C LEU A 95 -68.28 -5.49 3.44
N ALA A 96 -68.48 -4.51 4.32
CA ALA A 96 -67.55 -4.02 5.33
C ALA A 96 -67.59 -4.93 6.59
N GLU A 97 -66.90 -4.72 7.72
CA GLU A 97 -66.53 -3.47 8.41
C GLU A 97 -65.15 -3.51 9.12
N LYS A 98 -64.81 -2.41 9.82
CA LYS A 98 -63.71 -2.25 10.79
C LYS A 98 -64.31 -2.22 12.22
N PRO A 99 -63.61 -1.83 13.31
CA PRO A 99 -62.17 -1.77 13.65
C PRO A 99 -61.81 -2.78 14.79
N VAL A 100 -60.67 -2.81 15.51
CA VAL A 100 -60.06 -1.88 16.53
C VAL A 100 -58.64 -2.40 16.92
N THR A 101 -57.92 -1.68 17.79
CA THR A 101 -56.64 -2.03 18.49
C THR A 101 -56.76 -3.31 19.37
N GLU A 102 -55.73 -3.88 20.05
CA GLU A 102 -54.57 -3.26 20.74
C GLU A 102 -53.38 -4.23 21.03
N GLU A 103 -52.50 -3.86 21.98
CA GLU A 103 -51.14 -4.39 22.27
C GLU A 103 -51.02 -5.88 22.68
N PRO A 104 -49.83 -6.51 22.49
CA PRO A 104 -49.46 -7.77 23.12
C PRO A 104 -48.61 -7.59 24.39
N LYS A 105 -48.93 -8.33 25.47
CA LYS A 105 -48.03 -8.56 26.62
C LYS A 105 -48.11 -10.00 27.14
N LEU A 106 -46.94 -10.65 27.10
CA LEU A 106 -46.30 -11.54 28.08
C LEU A 106 -47.04 -12.74 28.71
N ASP A 107 -46.22 -13.77 28.98
CA ASP A 107 -46.36 -14.81 30.01
C ASP A 107 -47.49 -15.88 29.83
N THR A 108 -47.34 -17.16 30.22
CA THR A 108 -46.15 -17.97 30.61
C THR A 108 -46.46 -19.49 30.48
N VAL A 109 -45.40 -20.31 30.29
CA VAL A 109 -45.13 -21.64 30.93
C VAL A 109 -46.05 -22.88 30.68
N ALA A 110 -45.33 -24.02 30.49
CA ALA A 110 -45.66 -25.43 30.79
C ALA A 110 -46.60 -26.30 29.89
N GLU A 111 -46.02 -27.46 29.50
CA GLU A 111 -46.50 -28.85 29.62
C GLU A 111 -47.95 -29.29 29.23
N LYS A 112 -48.26 -30.55 28.87
CA LYS A 112 -47.57 -31.78 28.36
C LYS A 112 -48.62 -32.92 28.32
N LEU A 113 -48.29 -34.04 27.65
CA LEU A 113 -49.04 -35.32 27.55
C LEU A 113 -50.19 -35.38 26.50
N VAL A 114 -50.57 -36.55 25.93
CA VAL A 114 -49.91 -37.80 25.43
C VAL A 114 -50.99 -38.88 25.14
N THR A 115 -50.70 -39.84 24.23
CA THR A 115 -51.54 -41.04 23.85
C THR A 115 -52.91 -40.71 23.20
N ILE A 116 -53.67 -41.63 22.56
CA ILE A 116 -53.67 -43.11 22.45
C ILE A 116 -53.46 -43.59 20.98
N THR A 117 -53.24 -44.89 20.79
CA THR A 117 -52.94 -45.65 19.55
C THR A 117 -54.13 -46.49 19.02
N GLU A 118 -54.03 -47.07 17.82
CA GLU A 118 -54.32 -48.49 17.45
C GLU A 118 -53.95 -48.69 15.94
N SER A 119 -53.23 -49.71 15.44
CA SER A 119 -53.33 -51.20 15.47
C SER A 119 -54.38 -51.77 14.45
N ALA A 120 -54.17 -52.89 13.74
CA ALA A 120 -53.10 -53.91 13.76
C ALA A 120 -52.96 -54.72 12.43
N SER A 121 -51.75 -55.28 12.18
CA SER A 121 -51.40 -56.69 11.80
C SER A 121 -52.04 -57.43 10.60
N THR A 122 -51.48 -58.48 9.97
CA THR A 122 -50.41 -59.48 10.32
C THR A 122 -49.81 -60.14 9.05
N ASN A 123 -48.51 -60.54 9.09
CA ASN A 123 -47.87 -61.79 8.59
C ASN A 123 -48.00 -62.19 7.09
N SER A 124 -47.10 -62.96 6.43
CA SER A 124 -45.77 -63.60 6.70
C SER A 124 -45.33 -64.27 5.36
N ASP A 125 -44.07 -64.56 4.99
CA ASP A 125 -42.72 -64.41 5.58
C ASP A 125 -41.70 -64.29 4.38
N GLU A 126 -40.39 -64.63 4.33
CA GLU A 126 -39.46 -65.44 5.15
C GLU A 126 -37.99 -64.90 5.02
N SER A 127 -37.01 -65.69 4.57
CA SER A 127 -35.56 -65.37 4.54
C SER A 127 -35.06 -64.87 3.15
N LYS A 128 -33.90 -64.21 3.00
CA LYS A 128 -32.61 -64.46 3.66
C LYS A 128 -31.59 -63.30 3.52
N ALA A 129 -30.63 -63.28 4.45
CA ALA A 129 -29.40 -62.45 4.51
C ALA A 129 -29.59 -60.95 4.84
N THR A 130 -28.74 -60.46 5.74
CA THR A 130 -28.87 -59.13 6.38
C THR A 130 -27.52 -58.43 6.41
N LEU A 131 -27.50 -57.12 6.14
CA LEU A 131 -26.43 -56.20 6.53
C LEU A 131 -27.00 -55.21 7.57
N PRO A 132 -26.21 -54.75 8.55
CA PRO A 132 -26.69 -53.86 9.60
C PRO A 132 -27.01 -52.46 9.05
N SER A 133 -28.04 -51.82 9.63
CA SER A 133 -28.51 -50.49 9.26
C SER A 133 -27.68 -49.37 9.90
N GLU A 134 -27.41 -48.30 9.15
CA GLU A 134 -27.02 -47.01 9.72
C GLU A 134 -28.24 -46.08 9.87
N THR A 135 -28.17 -45.20 10.88
CA THR A 135 -29.24 -44.27 11.27
C THR A 135 -29.27 -42.98 10.42
N PRO A 136 -30.43 -42.31 10.28
CA PRO A 136 -30.58 -41.14 9.41
C PRO A 136 -29.77 -39.93 9.90
N LYS A 137 -28.65 -39.66 9.21
CA LYS A 137 -27.82 -38.46 9.44
C LYS A 137 -27.24 -37.84 8.15
N THR A 138 -27.53 -38.42 6.98
CA THR A 138 -26.67 -38.33 5.79
C THR A 138 -27.13 -37.34 4.72
N GLU A 139 -28.42 -37.23 4.38
CA GLU A 139 -28.87 -36.46 3.20
C GLU A 139 -28.52 -34.96 3.24
N LYS A 140 -28.60 -34.31 4.41
CA LYS A 140 -28.25 -32.89 4.54
C LYS A 140 -26.75 -32.60 4.59
N ALA A 141 -25.93 -33.58 4.94
CA ALA A 141 -24.48 -33.46 4.86
C ALA A 141 -24.03 -33.60 3.41
N SER A 142 -24.45 -34.68 2.73
CA SER A 142 -24.07 -34.92 1.33
C SER A 142 -24.49 -33.77 0.40
N GLN A 143 -25.66 -33.17 0.59
CA GLN A 143 -26.10 -32.00 -0.18
C GLN A 143 -25.30 -30.71 0.08
N VAL A 144 -24.54 -30.62 1.18
CA VAL A 144 -23.59 -29.51 1.43
C VAL A 144 -22.25 -29.86 0.81
N ASP A 145 -21.76 -31.08 1.00
CA ASP A 145 -20.52 -31.58 0.38
C ASP A 145 -20.59 -31.48 -1.16
N GLU A 146 -21.70 -31.85 -1.78
CA GLU A 146 -21.96 -31.72 -3.23
C GLU A 146 -21.88 -30.26 -3.72
N LYS A 147 -22.44 -29.30 -2.96
CA LYS A 147 -22.37 -27.86 -3.30
C LYS A 147 -20.97 -27.29 -3.11
N LEU A 148 -20.26 -27.72 -2.08
CA LEU A 148 -18.88 -27.28 -1.81
C LEU A 148 -17.87 -27.91 -2.77
N ALA A 149 -18.15 -29.10 -3.32
CA ALA A 149 -17.33 -29.77 -4.33
C ALA A 149 -17.41 -29.11 -5.73
N MET A 150 -18.47 -28.37 -6.05
CA MET A 150 -18.57 -27.60 -7.30
C MET A 150 -17.47 -26.54 -7.41
N ARG A 151 -17.05 -26.20 -8.63
CA ARG A 151 -16.08 -25.10 -8.85
C ARG A 151 -16.71 -23.72 -8.71
N LYS A 152 -15.97 -22.80 -8.09
CA LYS A 152 -16.29 -21.37 -7.99
C LYS A 152 -15.10 -20.61 -8.54
N MET A 153 -15.27 -20.03 -9.73
CA MET A 153 -14.18 -19.35 -10.44
C MET A 153 -14.37 -17.84 -10.45
N VAL A 154 -13.27 -17.09 -10.34
CA VAL A 154 -13.19 -15.69 -10.77
C VAL A 154 -12.40 -15.62 -12.07
N SER A 155 -12.96 -14.99 -13.11
CA SER A 155 -12.28 -14.80 -14.40
C SER A 155 -11.73 -13.39 -14.54
N ILE A 156 -10.47 -13.29 -14.98
CA ILE A 156 -9.73 -12.03 -15.20
C ILE A 156 -9.23 -11.95 -16.64
N ASP A 157 -9.64 -10.90 -17.36
CA ASP A 157 -9.14 -10.57 -18.70
C ASP A 157 -7.76 -9.91 -18.66
N ALA A 158 -6.73 -10.74 -18.45
CA ALA A 158 -5.33 -10.34 -18.56
C ALA A 158 -4.74 -10.54 -19.97
N GLY A 159 -5.60 -10.70 -21.00
CA GLY A 159 -5.20 -10.71 -22.41
C GLY A 159 -5.27 -9.30 -23.01
N ARG A 160 -6.41 -8.61 -22.83
CA ARG A 160 -6.57 -7.22 -23.30
C ARG A 160 -5.70 -6.26 -22.50
N LYS A 161 -5.71 -6.39 -21.17
CA LYS A 161 -5.02 -5.53 -20.20
C LYS A 161 -3.88 -6.30 -19.50
N TYR A 162 -2.78 -5.62 -19.20
CA TYR A 162 -1.74 -6.20 -18.33
C TYR A 162 -2.13 -6.12 -16.85
N PHE A 163 -1.79 -7.19 -16.11
CA PHE A 163 -1.88 -7.29 -14.67
C PHE A 163 -0.53 -7.77 -14.11
N SER A 164 -0.07 -7.18 -13.02
CA SER A 164 1.20 -7.59 -12.40
C SER A 164 1.04 -8.89 -11.58
N PRO A 165 2.12 -9.65 -11.33
CA PRO A 165 2.08 -10.84 -10.46
C PRO A 165 1.51 -10.54 -9.07
N GLU A 166 1.79 -9.35 -8.52
CA GLU A 166 1.33 -8.90 -7.20
C GLU A 166 -0.18 -8.67 -7.19
N GLN A 167 -0.72 -8.06 -8.25
CA GLN A 167 -2.17 -7.88 -8.42
C GLN A 167 -2.89 -9.23 -8.54
N LEU A 168 -2.31 -10.17 -9.30
CA LEU A 168 -2.87 -11.51 -9.46
C LEU A 168 -2.79 -12.34 -8.17
N LYS A 169 -1.71 -12.21 -7.39
CA LYS A 169 -1.60 -12.79 -6.04
C LYS A 169 -2.63 -12.17 -5.08
N GLU A 170 -2.86 -10.85 -5.13
CA GLU A 170 -3.88 -10.22 -4.28
C GLU A 170 -5.30 -10.69 -4.65
N ILE A 171 -5.58 -10.93 -5.93
CA ILE A 171 -6.84 -11.55 -6.42
C ILE A 171 -6.98 -12.98 -5.91
N VAL A 172 -5.91 -13.80 -5.95
CA VAL A 172 -5.87 -15.15 -5.38
C VAL A 172 -6.17 -15.14 -3.87
N ASP A 173 -5.61 -14.19 -3.11
CA ASP A 173 -5.88 -14.06 -1.68
C ASP A 173 -7.35 -13.72 -1.38
N LYS A 174 -7.97 -12.86 -2.21
CA LYS A 174 -9.42 -12.57 -2.08
C LYS A 174 -10.27 -13.75 -2.53
N ALA A 175 -9.87 -14.47 -3.58
CA ALA A 175 -10.54 -15.69 -4.02
C ALA A 175 -10.57 -16.71 -2.88
N LYS A 176 -9.42 -16.96 -2.23
CA LYS A 176 -9.33 -17.82 -1.05
C LYS A 176 -10.20 -17.32 0.10
N ARG A 177 -10.10 -16.04 0.48
CA ARG A 177 -10.87 -15.46 1.61
C ARG A 177 -12.39 -15.44 1.37
N PHE A 178 -12.83 -15.48 0.11
CA PHE A 178 -14.26 -15.54 -0.24
C PHE A 178 -14.77 -16.96 -0.52
N GLY A 179 -13.91 -17.98 -0.55
CA GLY A 179 -14.31 -19.39 -0.71
C GLY A 179 -14.40 -19.87 -2.17
N PHE A 180 -13.71 -19.19 -3.09
CA PHE A 180 -13.51 -19.65 -4.46
C PHE A 180 -12.58 -20.88 -4.52
N THR A 181 -12.61 -21.62 -5.62
CA THR A 181 -11.72 -22.76 -5.87
C THR A 181 -10.68 -22.47 -6.96
N ASP A 182 -10.94 -21.54 -7.89
CA ASP A 182 -10.07 -21.28 -9.03
C ASP A 182 -10.02 -19.80 -9.42
N MET A 183 -8.90 -19.40 -10.02
CA MET A 183 -8.78 -18.20 -10.86
C MET A 183 -8.69 -18.62 -12.33
N HIS A 184 -9.67 -18.21 -13.13
CA HIS A 184 -9.61 -18.27 -14.58
C HIS A 184 -8.87 -17.03 -15.09
N LEU A 185 -7.81 -17.22 -15.86
CA LEU A 185 -6.91 -16.15 -16.27
C LEU A 185 -6.75 -16.18 -17.79
N LEU A 186 -7.43 -15.27 -18.48
CA LEU A 186 -7.21 -15.10 -19.91
C LEU A 186 -5.86 -14.42 -20.09
N VAL A 187 -4.96 -15.03 -20.86
CA VAL A 187 -3.65 -14.44 -21.21
C VAL A 187 -3.46 -14.30 -22.72
N GLY A 188 -4.23 -15.03 -23.54
CA GLY A 188 -4.49 -14.71 -24.94
C GLY A 188 -5.97 -14.39 -25.11
N ASN A 189 -6.30 -13.11 -25.35
CA ASN A 189 -7.65 -12.60 -25.57
C ASN A 189 -7.55 -11.16 -26.12
N ASP A 190 -7.80 -10.99 -27.42
CA ASP A 190 -7.30 -9.92 -28.31
C ASP A 190 -5.75 -9.78 -28.25
N GLY A 191 -5.22 -9.31 -27.12
CA GLY A 191 -3.79 -9.30 -26.80
C GLY A 191 -3.26 -10.66 -26.29
N LEU A 192 -1.96 -10.90 -26.40
CA LEU A 192 -1.28 -12.09 -25.88
C LEU A 192 -0.16 -11.70 -24.90
N ARG A 193 -0.44 -11.84 -23.60
CA ARG A 193 0.32 -11.30 -22.47
C ARG A 193 0.96 -12.38 -21.59
N PHE A 194 1.35 -13.49 -22.18
CA PHE A 194 2.17 -14.51 -21.52
C PHE A 194 3.24 -15.01 -22.51
N GLN A 195 4.50 -15.07 -22.09
CA GLN A 195 5.59 -15.60 -22.91
C GLN A 195 6.36 -16.70 -22.17
N LEU A 196 6.60 -17.82 -22.87
CA LEU A 196 7.46 -18.92 -22.41
C LEU A 196 8.93 -18.57 -22.64
N ASP A 197 9.83 -19.29 -21.93
CA ASP A 197 11.27 -19.08 -22.10
C ASP A 197 11.76 -19.51 -23.48
N ASP A 198 11.13 -20.54 -24.07
CA ASP A 198 11.28 -20.93 -25.49
C ASP A 198 9.94 -20.81 -26.24
N MET A 199 9.84 -19.80 -27.11
CA MET A 199 8.68 -19.58 -27.99
C MET A 199 8.90 -20.11 -29.42
N SER A 200 9.89 -20.96 -29.68
CA SER A 200 10.11 -21.52 -31.02
C SER A 200 8.92 -22.36 -31.49
N LEU A 201 8.59 -22.31 -32.79
CA LEU A 201 7.46 -23.02 -33.38
C LEU A 201 7.89 -23.67 -34.70
N THR A 202 7.45 -24.90 -34.97
CA THR A 202 7.64 -25.56 -36.26
C THR A 202 6.29 -25.76 -36.93
N VAL A 203 6.15 -25.26 -38.17
CA VAL A 203 4.91 -25.23 -38.93
C VAL A 203 5.23 -25.67 -40.36
N GLY A 204 4.82 -26.89 -40.71
CA GLY A 204 5.33 -27.57 -41.90
C GLY A 204 6.87 -27.66 -41.85
N ASP A 205 7.53 -27.37 -42.97
CA ASP A 205 9.00 -27.40 -43.08
C ASP A 205 9.71 -26.16 -42.47
N LYS A 206 8.97 -25.18 -41.92
CA LYS A 206 9.55 -23.93 -41.38
C LYS A 206 9.54 -23.92 -39.86
N THR A 207 10.72 -23.72 -39.27
CA THR A 207 10.86 -23.38 -37.84
C THR A 207 11.06 -21.87 -37.67
N TYR A 208 10.29 -21.28 -36.78
CA TYR A 208 10.40 -19.89 -36.32
C TYR A 208 11.21 -19.87 -35.02
N ALA A 209 12.20 -18.98 -34.93
CA ALA A 209 13.05 -18.89 -33.73
C ALA A 209 12.30 -18.25 -32.56
N SER A 210 12.60 -18.70 -31.33
CA SER A 210 11.98 -18.18 -30.10
C SER A 210 11.95 -16.66 -30.03
N GLU A 211 13.10 -16.02 -30.25
CA GLU A 211 13.23 -14.57 -30.10
C GLU A 211 12.53 -13.77 -31.19
N ASP A 212 12.23 -14.37 -32.34
CA ASP A 212 11.42 -13.74 -33.38
C ASP A 212 9.93 -13.86 -33.03
N VAL A 213 9.49 -15.03 -32.54
CA VAL A 213 8.11 -15.24 -32.08
C VAL A 213 7.79 -14.35 -30.86
N LYS A 214 8.70 -14.22 -29.89
CA LYS A 214 8.54 -13.30 -28.74
C LYS A 214 8.34 -11.86 -29.17
N LYS A 215 9.20 -11.33 -30.05
CA LYS A 215 9.10 -9.95 -30.56
C LYS A 215 7.84 -9.74 -31.39
N ALA A 216 7.46 -10.73 -32.20
CA ALA A 216 6.24 -10.67 -33.01
C ALA A 216 4.98 -10.62 -32.13
N ILE A 217 4.93 -11.41 -31.05
CA ILE A 217 3.85 -11.41 -30.05
C ILE A 217 3.84 -10.11 -29.24
N GLU A 218 5.00 -9.64 -28.76
CA GLU A 218 5.11 -8.38 -28.01
C GLU A 218 4.62 -7.20 -28.86
N LYS A 219 5.10 -7.09 -30.10
CA LYS A 219 4.68 -6.06 -31.07
C LYS A 219 3.20 -6.18 -31.41
N GLY A 220 2.69 -7.40 -31.62
CA GLY A 220 1.27 -7.64 -31.89
C GLY A 220 0.36 -7.23 -30.73
N THR A 221 0.76 -7.56 -29.50
CA THR A 221 0.06 -7.13 -28.28
C THR A 221 0.11 -5.62 -28.10
N ASN A 222 1.22 -4.96 -28.40
CA ASN A 222 1.34 -3.50 -28.36
C ASN A 222 0.56 -2.80 -29.50
N ALA A 223 0.41 -3.46 -30.66
CA ALA A 223 -0.40 -2.96 -31.77
C ALA A 223 -1.91 -3.07 -31.51
N TYR A 224 -2.34 -4.05 -30.70
CA TYR A 224 -3.67 -4.07 -30.11
C TYR A 224 -3.80 -3.01 -29.01
N TYR A 225 -3.00 -3.11 -27.94
CA TYR A 225 -2.93 -2.13 -26.86
C TYR A 225 -1.59 -2.17 -26.13
N ASN A 226 -0.77 -1.14 -26.36
CA ASN A 226 0.47 -0.86 -25.62
C ASN A 226 0.14 -0.35 -24.21
N ASP A 227 -0.04 -1.28 -23.27
CA ASP A 227 -0.40 -0.98 -21.88
C ASP A 227 0.83 -0.42 -21.11
N PRO A 228 0.78 0.84 -20.60
CA PRO A 228 1.93 1.44 -19.92
C PRO A 228 2.28 0.76 -18.59
N ASN A 229 1.44 -0.16 -18.10
CA ASN A 229 1.71 -0.94 -16.88
C ASN A 229 2.59 -2.18 -17.15
N GLY A 230 2.73 -2.61 -18.41
CA GLY A 230 3.52 -3.78 -18.81
C GLY A 230 2.98 -4.49 -20.06
N ASN A 231 3.81 -5.31 -20.73
CA ASN A 231 3.37 -6.08 -21.90
C ASN A 231 2.82 -7.46 -21.52
N HIS A 232 3.65 -8.32 -20.92
CA HIS A 232 3.36 -9.73 -20.67
C HIS A 232 3.93 -10.27 -19.35
N LEU A 233 3.36 -11.37 -18.84
CA LEU A 233 3.96 -12.20 -17.82
C LEU A 233 5.01 -13.14 -18.43
N THR A 234 6.09 -13.39 -17.70
CA THR A 234 7.13 -14.38 -18.05
C THR A 234 6.79 -15.78 -17.54
N GLN A 235 7.46 -16.81 -18.08
CA GLN A 235 7.35 -18.20 -17.61
C GLN A 235 7.59 -18.35 -16.10
N ALA A 236 8.60 -17.65 -15.57
CA ALA A 236 8.92 -17.66 -14.15
C ALA A 236 7.79 -17.06 -13.29
N GLN A 237 7.26 -15.89 -13.68
CA GLN A 237 6.15 -15.23 -12.97
C GLN A 237 4.86 -16.06 -13.01
N MET A 238 4.55 -16.71 -14.15
CA MET A 238 3.39 -17.59 -14.25
C MET A 238 3.57 -18.86 -13.39
N THR A 239 4.78 -19.43 -13.32
CA THR A 239 5.07 -20.59 -12.47
C THR A 239 4.88 -20.25 -10.99
N ASP A 240 5.49 -19.15 -10.53
CA ASP A 240 5.36 -18.63 -9.17
C ASP A 240 3.90 -18.25 -8.82
N LEU A 241 3.13 -17.70 -9.77
CA LEU A 241 1.70 -17.44 -9.58
C LEU A 241 0.89 -18.74 -9.41
N ILE A 242 1.15 -19.77 -10.21
CA ILE A 242 0.49 -21.08 -10.08
C ILE A 242 0.83 -21.74 -8.75
N ASP A 243 2.11 -21.76 -8.35
CA ASP A 243 2.54 -22.35 -7.09
C ASP A 243 2.02 -21.55 -5.88
N TYR A 244 1.91 -20.22 -5.99
CA TYR A 244 1.26 -19.37 -4.98
C TYR A 244 -0.23 -19.68 -4.85
N ALA A 245 -0.97 -19.75 -5.96
CA ALA A 245 -2.38 -20.13 -5.98
C ALA A 245 -2.59 -21.52 -5.37
N LYS A 246 -1.80 -22.51 -5.80
CA LYS A 246 -1.80 -23.87 -5.27
C LYS A 246 -1.51 -23.92 -3.76
N LYS A 247 -0.59 -23.10 -3.25
CA LYS A 247 -0.31 -22.96 -1.81
C LYS A 247 -1.51 -22.39 -1.03
N GLN A 248 -2.29 -21.50 -1.62
CA GLN A 248 -3.56 -21.04 -1.05
C GLN A 248 -4.71 -22.06 -1.24
N GLY A 249 -4.51 -23.13 -2.02
CA GLY A 249 -5.57 -24.08 -2.41
C GLY A 249 -6.52 -23.51 -3.46
N ILE A 250 -6.00 -22.71 -4.39
CA ILE A 250 -6.69 -22.13 -5.55
C ILE A 250 -6.08 -22.71 -6.83
N GLY A 251 -6.91 -23.24 -7.73
CA GLY A 251 -6.52 -23.65 -9.07
C GLY A 251 -6.33 -22.46 -10.01
N LEU A 252 -5.59 -22.65 -11.10
CA LEU A 252 -5.50 -21.68 -12.19
C LEU A 252 -6.00 -22.34 -13.49
N VAL A 253 -6.82 -21.62 -14.26
CA VAL A 253 -7.32 -22.07 -15.57
C VAL A 253 -6.97 -21.02 -16.63
N PRO A 254 -6.00 -21.28 -17.53
CA PRO A 254 -5.59 -20.31 -18.55
C PRO A 254 -6.57 -20.27 -19.73
N THR A 255 -6.66 -19.12 -20.40
CA THR A 255 -7.19 -19.02 -21.77
C THR A 255 -6.13 -18.51 -22.74
N ILE A 256 -6.00 -19.20 -23.89
CA ILE A 256 -5.42 -18.66 -25.12
C ILE A 256 -6.50 -18.76 -26.19
N ASN A 257 -7.14 -17.64 -26.52
CA ASN A 257 -8.30 -17.61 -27.40
C ASN A 257 -7.92 -17.79 -28.87
N SER A 258 -8.74 -18.53 -29.60
CA SER A 258 -8.79 -18.66 -31.06
C SER A 258 -10.11 -19.37 -31.44
N PRO A 259 -10.57 -19.37 -32.70
CA PRO A 259 -10.05 -18.65 -33.87
C PRO A 259 -10.44 -17.16 -33.90
N GLY A 260 -11.34 -16.70 -33.01
CA GLY A 260 -11.60 -15.28 -32.74
C GLY A 260 -10.64 -14.73 -31.68
N HIS A 261 -10.80 -13.44 -31.35
CA HIS A 261 -10.13 -12.78 -30.23
C HIS A 261 -8.62 -13.04 -30.11
N MET A 262 -7.92 -12.98 -31.26
CA MET A 262 -6.50 -13.34 -31.38
C MET A 262 -5.67 -12.33 -32.19
N ASP A 263 -6.02 -11.03 -32.12
CA ASP A 263 -5.41 -9.90 -32.83
C ASP A 263 -3.88 -9.89 -32.74
N ALA A 264 -3.32 -10.05 -31.54
CA ALA A 264 -1.88 -10.08 -31.33
C ALA A 264 -1.19 -11.27 -32.00
N ILE A 265 -1.87 -12.43 -32.07
CA ILE A 265 -1.36 -13.63 -32.74
C ILE A 265 -1.41 -13.42 -34.27
N LEU A 266 -2.48 -12.82 -34.79
CA LEU A 266 -2.62 -12.49 -36.22
C LEU A 266 -1.62 -11.44 -36.67
N HIS A 267 -1.32 -10.45 -35.82
CA HIS A 267 -0.25 -9.51 -36.05
C HIS A 267 1.12 -10.20 -35.98
N ALA A 268 1.36 -11.09 -35.02
CA ALA A 268 2.60 -11.84 -34.90
C ALA A 268 2.85 -12.72 -36.15
N MET A 269 1.83 -13.41 -36.67
CA MET A 269 1.88 -14.15 -37.92
C MET A 269 2.35 -13.28 -39.10
N LYS A 270 1.79 -12.06 -39.23
CA LYS A 270 2.16 -11.11 -40.30
C LYS A 270 3.62 -10.65 -40.19
N GLU A 271 4.10 -10.35 -38.98
CA GLU A 271 5.52 -10.03 -38.72
C GLU A 271 6.47 -11.19 -39.06
N LEU A 272 6.05 -12.43 -38.79
CA LEU A 272 6.79 -13.65 -39.11
C LEU A 272 6.68 -14.08 -40.58
N GLY A 273 5.98 -13.29 -41.41
CA GLY A 273 5.86 -13.44 -42.86
C GLY A 273 4.74 -14.40 -43.32
N ILE A 274 3.85 -14.83 -42.44
CA ILE A 274 2.64 -15.57 -42.85
C ILE A 274 1.68 -14.59 -43.54
N GLN A 275 1.35 -14.87 -44.79
CA GLN A 275 0.51 -14.01 -45.61
C GLN A 275 -0.97 -14.20 -45.29
N ASN A 276 -1.72 -13.10 -45.27
CA ASN A 276 -3.19 -13.06 -45.14
C ASN A 276 -3.79 -14.01 -44.07
N PRO A 277 -3.32 -14.00 -42.80
CA PRO A 277 -3.87 -14.88 -41.77
C PRO A 277 -5.28 -14.47 -41.32
N ASN A 278 -5.67 -13.21 -41.53
CA ASN A 278 -6.94 -12.64 -41.10
C ASN A 278 -8.12 -13.06 -41.99
N PHE A 279 -9.25 -13.42 -41.39
CA PHE A 279 -10.51 -13.68 -42.07
C PHE A 279 -11.07 -12.42 -42.74
N ASN A 280 -11.64 -12.55 -43.94
CA ASN A 280 -12.25 -11.44 -44.67
C ASN A 280 -13.71 -11.73 -45.05
N TYR A 281 -14.59 -10.76 -44.83
CA TYR A 281 -16.01 -10.82 -45.16
C TYR A 281 -16.37 -9.70 -46.14
N PHE A 282 -16.61 -10.05 -47.41
CA PHE A 282 -16.95 -9.13 -48.51
C PHE A 282 -16.10 -7.85 -48.58
N GLY A 283 -14.78 -7.99 -48.39
CA GLY A 283 -13.81 -6.89 -48.42
C GLY A 283 -13.42 -6.35 -47.04
N LYS A 284 -14.18 -6.63 -45.98
CA LYS A 284 -13.83 -6.24 -44.61
C LYS A 284 -12.99 -7.33 -43.93
N GLU A 285 -11.71 -7.04 -43.69
CA GLU A 285 -10.82 -7.88 -42.90
C GLU A 285 -11.19 -7.79 -41.41
N SER A 286 -11.19 -8.93 -40.70
CA SER A 286 -11.28 -9.02 -39.24
C SER A 286 -9.90 -8.81 -38.63
N ALA A 287 -9.76 -7.85 -37.72
CA ALA A 287 -8.55 -7.72 -36.91
C ALA A 287 -8.35 -8.93 -35.99
N ARG A 288 -9.48 -9.50 -35.53
CA ARG A 288 -9.59 -10.47 -34.43
C ARG A 288 -9.49 -11.94 -34.82
N THR A 289 -9.80 -12.29 -36.07
CA THR A 289 -10.16 -13.67 -36.43
C THR A 289 -9.26 -14.27 -37.51
N VAL A 290 -8.80 -15.50 -37.32
CA VAL A 290 -8.02 -16.25 -38.32
C VAL A 290 -8.90 -16.81 -39.44
N ASP A 291 -8.44 -16.76 -40.68
CA ASP A 291 -9.10 -17.43 -41.80
C ASP A 291 -8.90 -18.95 -41.71
N LEU A 292 -10.00 -19.68 -41.51
CA LEU A 292 -10.03 -21.15 -41.49
C LEU A 292 -9.67 -21.80 -42.84
N ASN A 293 -9.50 -21.02 -43.91
CA ASN A 293 -8.96 -21.49 -45.20
C ASN A 293 -7.42 -21.36 -45.27
N ASN A 294 -6.79 -20.57 -44.41
CA ASN A 294 -5.35 -20.35 -44.42
C ASN A 294 -4.62 -21.41 -43.59
N GLN A 295 -4.34 -22.56 -44.22
CA GLN A 295 -3.72 -23.71 -43.56
C GLN A 295 -2.44 -23.36 -42.77
N THR A 296 -1.57 -22.49 -43.31
CA THR A 296 -0.34 -22.05 -42.65
C THR A 296 -0.60 -21.26 -41.36
N ALA A 297 -1.61 -20.38 -41.38
CA ALA A 297 -2.03 -19.65 -40.17
C ALA A 297 -2.66 -20.60 -39.15
N ILE A 298 -3.51 -21.53 -39.60
CA ILE A 298 -4.18 -22.52 -38.74
C ILE A 298 -3.17 -23.46 -38.06
N ASP A 299 -2.17 -23.95 -38.79
CA ASP A 299 -1.14 -24.83 -38.24
C ASP A 299 -0.19 -24.07 -37.30
N PHE A 300 0.07 -22.78 -37.54
CA PHE A 300 0.77 -21.92 -36.60
C PHE A 300 -0.02 -21.73 -35.29
N THR A 301 -1.33 -21.45 -35.35
CA THR A 301 -2.16 -21.33 -34.14
C THR A 301 -2.21 -22.64 -33.36
N LYS A 302 -2.40 -23.77 -34.06
CA LYS A 302 -2.38 -25.10 -33.44
C LYS A 302 -1.06 -25.40 -32.73
N ALA A 303 0.07 -25.11 -33.37
CA ALA A 303 1.40 -25.28 -32.76
C ALA A 303 1.63 -24.36 -31.55
N LEU A 304 1.09 -23.13 -31.57
CA LEU A 304 1.14 -22.21 -30.45
C LEU A 304 0.28 -22.67 -29.27
N ILE A 305 -0.94 -23.16 -29.52
CA ILE A 305 -1.81 -23.76 -28.49
C ILE A 305 -1.16 -25.03 -27.91
N ASP A 306 -0.58 -25.90 -28.74
CA ASP A 306 0.15 -27.10 -28.30
C ASP A 306 1.33 -26.74 -27.37
N LYS A 307 2.14 -25.75 -27.74
CA LYS A 307 3.25 -25.26 -26.93
C LYS A 307 2.79 -24.68 -25.58
N TYR A 308 1.69 -23.92 -25.52
CA TYR A 308 1.15 -23.46 -24.23
C TYR A 308 0.53 -24.61 -23.42
N ALA A 309 -0.21 -25.53 -24.04
CA ALA A 309 -0.80 -26.68 -23.36
C ALA A 309 0.30 -27.56 -22.71
N GLY A 310 1.42 -27.80 -23.42
CA GLY A 310 2.59 -28.48 -22.89
C GLY A 310 3.28 -27.76 -21.72
N TYR A 311 3.23 -26.42 -21.67
CA TYR A 311 3.66 -25.67 -20.48
C TYR A 311 2.70 -25.86 -19.30
N PHE A 312 1.38 -25.78 -19.50
CA PHE A 312 0.40 -25.91 -18.39
C PHE A 312 0.18 -27.36 -17.93
N ALA A 313 0.62 -28.35 -18.72
CA ALA A 313 0.60 -29.77 -18.38
C ALA A 313 1.15 -30.06 -16.97
N GLY A 314 0.38 -30.80 -16.17
CA GLY A 314 0.70 -31.15 -14.79
C GLY A 314 0.67 -30.00 -13.78
N LYS A 315 0.37 -28.77 -14.22
CA LYS A 315 0.27 -27.56 -13.37
C LYS A 315 -1.19 -27.11 -13.18
N THR A 316 -2.00 -27.24 -14.24
CA THR A 316 -3.45 -27.02 -14.23
C THR A 316 -4.19 -28.30 -14.66
N ASP A 317 -5.52 -28.32 -14.62
CA ASP A 317 -6.33 -29.46 -15.11
C ASP A 317 -7.34 -29.11 -16.23
N ILE A 318 -7.57 -27.82 -16.46
CA ILE A 318 -8.39 -27.28 -17.55
C ILE A 318 -7.53 -26.28 -18.33
N PHE A 319 -7.75 -26.19 -19.64
CA PHE A 319 -7.23 -25.14 -20.52
C PHE A 319 -8.37 -24.65 -21.42
N ASN A 320 -8.64 -23.35 -21.41
CA ASN A 320 -9.69 -22.75 -22.22
C ASN A 320 -9.11 -22.35 -23.60
N ILE A 321 -9.72 -22.85 -24.67
CA ILE A 321 -9.35 -22.55 -26.07
C ILE A 321 -10.20 -21.42 -26.67
N GLY A 322 -11.17 -20.87 -25.92
CA GLY A 322 -12.01 -19.75 -26.33
C GLY A 322 -13.16 -20.18 -27.23
N LEU A 323 -12.98 -20.12 -28.55
CA LEU A 323 -13.97 -20.39 -29.59
C LEU A 323 -15.20 -19.43 -29.66
N ASP A 324 -15.17 -18.29 -28.99
CA ASP A 324 -16.24 -17.27 -28.98
C ASP A 324 -16.20 -16.28 -30.16
N GLU A 325 -17.38 -15.71 -30.46
CA GLU A 325 -17.59 -14.49 -31.25
C GLU A 325 -16.82 -14.36 -32.58
N TYR A 326 -16.71 -15.45 -33.35
CA TYR A 326 -16.00 -15.49 -34.64
C TYR A 326 -16.32 -14.27 -35.53
N ALA A 327 -15.29 -13.53 -35.93
CA ALA A 327 -15.39 -12.36 -36.80
C ALA A 327 -16.45 -11.32 -36.39
N ASN A 328 -16.69 -11.13 -35.09
CA ASN A 328 -17.66 -10.17 -34.55
C ASN A 328 -17.48 -8.75 -35.15
N ASP A 329 -16.24 -8.30 -35.27
CA ASP A 329 -15.83 -7.03 -35.87
C ASP A 329 -16.16 -6.93 -37.36
N ALA A 330 -15.80 -7.92 -38.18
CA ALA A 330 -16.02 -7.91 -39.63
C ALA A 330 -17.49 -8.15 -40.01
N THR A 331 -18.23 -8.91 -39.20
CA THR A 331 -19.59 -9.38 -39.53
C THR A 331 -20.72 -8.67 -38.77
N ASN A 332 -20.40 -7.70 -37.90
CA ASN A 332 -21.35 -7.04 -36.99
C ASN A 332 -22.07 -8.06 -36.07
N ALA A 333 -21.27 -8.91 -35.41
CA ALA A 333 -21.70 -10.02 -34.56
C ALA A 333 -22.66 -11.01 -35.26
N LYS A 334 -22.25 -11.50 -36.45
CA LYS A 334 -22.99 -12.49 -37.26
C LYS A 334 -22.11 -13.63 -37.80
N GLY A 335 -20.86 -13.78 -37.37
CA GLY A 335 -19.90 -14.69 -37.99
C GLY A 335 -20.31 -16.15 -37.99
N TRP A 336 -21.00 -16.63 -36.96
CA TRP A 336 -21.56 -17.99 -36.97
C TRP A 336 -22.61 -18.20 -38.06
N GLN A 337 -23.48 -17.21 -38.32
CA GLN A 337 -24.40 -17.25 -39.46
C GLN A 337 -23.63 -17.23 -40.78
N VAL A 338 -22.62 -16.37 -40.91
CA VAL A 338 -21.76 -16.28 -42.10
C VAL A 338 -21.06 -17.61 -42.40
N LEU A 339 -20.52 -18.30 -41.39
CA LEU A 339 -19.86 -19.61 -41.54
C LEU A 339 -20.85 -20.74 -41.92
N GLN A 340 -22.11 -20.63 -41.54
CA GLN A 340 -23.17 -21.58 -41.91
C GLN A 340 -23.84 -21.23 -43.26
N ALA A 341 -23.77 -19.97 -43.70
CA ALA A 341 -24.63 -19.42 -44.75
C ALA A 341 -24.47 -20.11 -46.12
N ASP A 342 -23.26 -20.48 -46.54
CA ASP A 342 -23.02 -21.11 -47.86
C ASP A 342 -23.86 -22.39 -48.08
N LYS A 343 -24.09 -23.18 -47.03
CA LYS A 343 -24.93 -24.39 -47.12
C LYS A 343 -26.41 -24.11 -47.42
N TYR A 344 -26.89 -22.93 -47.02
CA TYR A 344 -28.28 -22.51 -47.16
C TYR A 344 -28.50 -21.49 -48.28
N TYR A 345 -27.44 -20.76 -48.66
CA TYR A 345 -27.39 -19.73 -49.69
C TYR A 345 -26.16 -19.94 -50.60
N PRO A 346 -26.03 -21.10 -51.27
CA PRO A 346 -24.85 -21.47 -52.02
C PRO A 346 -24.65 -20.57 -53.25
N GLY A 347 -23.42 -20.10 -53.44
CA GLY A 347 -23.05 -19.23 -54.56
C GLY A 347 -23.18 -17.72 -54.31
N GLU A 348 -23.75 -17.30 -53.18
CA GLU A 348 -23.83 -15.87 -52.77
C GLU A 348 -22.48 -15.31 -52.24
N GLY A 349 -21.38 -16.08 -52.30
CA GLY A 349 -20.04 -15.65 -51.89
C GLY A 349 -19.70 -15.84 -50.41
N TYR A 350 -20.52 -16.59 -49.66
CA TYR A 350 -20.23 -16.99 -48.29
C TYR A 350 -19.05 -18.00 -48.20
N PRO A 351 -18.39 -18.15 -47.03
CA PRO A 351 -17.24 -19.06 -46.90
C PRO A 351 -17.62 -20.54 -47.07
N GLU A 352 -17.18 -21.18 -48.16
CA GLU A 352 -17.49 -22.58 -48.46
C GLU A 352 -17.09 -23.49 -47.29
N LYS A 353 -18.05 -24.24 -46.74
CA LYS A 353 -17.87 -25.13 -45.57
C LYS A 353 -17.27 -24.45 -44.33
N GLY A 354 -17.48 -23.14 -44.16
CA GLY A 354 -16.90 -22.37 -43.05
C GLY A 354 -17.14 -23.00 -41.67
N TYR A 355 -18.38 -23.40 -41.38
CA TYR A 355 -18.73 -23.99 -40.08
C TYR A 355 -18.23 -25.45 -39.90
N GLU A 356 -18.10 -26.23 -40.98
CA GLU A 356 -17.49 -27.58 -40.92
C GLU A 356 -15.99 -27.48 -40.59
N LYS A 357 -15.30 -26.49 -41.17
CA LYS A 357 -13.90 -26.16 -40.88
C LYS A 357 -13.74 -25.68 -39.43
N PHE A 358 -14.70 -24.92 -38.90
CA PHE A 358 -14.71 -24.51 -37.50
C PHE A 358 -14.87 -25.69 -36.53
N ILE A 359 -15.83 -26.60 -36.77
CA ILE A 359 -15.98 -27.82 -35.97
C ILE A 359 -14.69 -28.65 -36.00
N THR A 360 -14.07 -28.79 -37.18
CA THR A 360 -12.79 -29.48 -37.35
C THR A 360 -11.66 -28.80 -36.54
N TYR A 361 -11.57 -27.47 -36.59
CA TYR A 361 -10.60 -26.68 -35.84
C TYR A 361 -10.78 -26.83 -34.31
N ALA A 362 -12.00 -26.69 -33.82
CA ALA A 362 -12.35 -26.86 -32.41
C ALA A 362 -11.99 -28.27 -31.90
N ASN A 363 -12.32 -29.31 -32.67
CA ASN A 363 -12.02 -30.70 -32.34
C ASN A 363 -10.52 -31.01 -32.43
N ASP A 364 -9.76 -30.32 -33.29
CA ASP A 364 -8.30 -30.41 -33.34
C ASP A 364 -7.64 -29.78 -32.10
N LEU A 365 -8.09 -28.58 -31.68
CA LEU A 365 -7.61 -27.95 -30.45
C LEU A 365 -7.96 -28.77 -29.20
N ALA A 366 -9.18 -29.32 -29.14
CA ALA A 366 -9.59 -30.22 -28.06
C ALA A 366 -8.70 -31.47 -27.97
N ARG A 367 -8.27 -32.02 -29.12
CA ARG A 367 -7.34 -33.16 -29.18
C ARG A 367 -5.91 -32.78 -28.76
N ILE A 368 -5.45 -31.59 -29.13
CA ILE A 368 -4.17 -31.04 -28.69
C ILE A 368 -4.15 -30.87 -27.17
N VAL A 369 -5.15 -30.20 -26.58
CA VAL A 369 -5.23 -29.99 -25.13
C VAL A 369 -5.28 -31.33 -24.37
N LYS A 370 -6.04 -32.31 -24.88
CA LYS A 370 -6.12 -33.66 -24.28
C LYS A 370 -4.83 -34.48 -24.41
N SER A 371 -3.98 -34.25 -25.41
CA SER A 371 -2.70 -34.97 -25.53
C SER A 371 -1.75 -34.65 -24.37
N HIS A 372 -1.86 -33.43 -23.81
CA HIS A 372 -1.14 -32.96 -22.61
C HIS A 372 -1.84 -33.33 -21.29
N GLY A 373 -2.91 -34.12 -21.33
CA GLY A 373 -3.67 -34.55 -20.15
C GLY A 373 -4.57 -33.47 -19.54
N LEU A 374 -4.76 -32.33 -20.22
CA LEU A 374 -5.62 -31.23 -19.80
C LEU A 374 -7.04 -31.41 -20.37
N LYS A 375 -8.05 -30.86 -19.69
CA LYS A 375 -9.43 -30.79 -20.20
C LYS A 375 -9.62 -29.53 -21.04
N PRO A 376 -10.07 -29.63 -22.31
CA PRO A 376 -10.41 -28.45 -23.09
C PRO A 376 -11.69 -27.80 -22.54
N MET A 377 -11.69 -26.48 -22.47
CA MET A 377 -12.88 -25.67 -22.22
C MET A 377 -13.07 -24.66 -23.36
N ALA A 378 -14.32 -24.31 -23.68
CA ALA A 378 -14.66 -23.31 -24.68
C ALA A 378 -15.96 -22.58 -24.33
N PHE A 379 -16.19 -21.41 -24.89
CA PHE A 379 -17.42 -20.64 -24.75
C PHE A 379 -18.55 -21.21 -25.63
N ASN A 380 -19.80 -21.02 -25.21
CA ASN A 380 -20.94 -21.76 -25.77
C ASN A 380 -21.48 -21.27 -27.12
N ASP A 381 -21.20 -20.03 -27.53
CA ASP A 381 -21.98 -19.39 -28.60
C ASP A 381 -21.69 -19.98 -29.98
N GLY A 382 -20.43 -20.36 -30.26
CA GLY A 382 -20.08 -21.06 -31.50
C GLY A 382 -20.51 -22.53 -31.54
N ILE A 383 -20.85 -23.15 -30.42
CA ILE A 383 -21.04 -24.60 -30.29
C ILE A 383 -22.50 -24.98 -30.64
N TYR A 384 -22.67 -25.75 -31.72
CA TYR A 384 -23.97 -26.03 -32.37
C TYR A 384 -24.82 -24.77 -32.58
N TYR A 385 -24.23 -23.70 -33.10
CA TYR A 385 -24.94 -22.45 -33.40
C TYR A 385 -26.18 -22.68 -34.27
N ASN A 386 -27.23 -21.89 -34.06
CA ASN A 386 -28.59 -22.09 -34.60
C ASN A 386 -29.22 -23.44 -34.18
N SER A 387 -28.70 -24.07 -33.12
CA SER A 387 -28.97 -25.48 -32.74
C SER A 387 -28.67 -26.50 -33.87
N ASP A 388 -27.88 -26.11 -34.87
CA ASP A 388 -27.67 -26.89 -36.09
C ASP A 388 -26.59 -27.96 -35.89
N GLN A 389 -27.04 -29.21 -35.89
CA GLN A 389 -26.22 -30.41 -35.73
C GLN A 389 -25.84 -31.05 -37.08
N THR A 390 -26.27 -30.46 -38.20
CA THR A 390 -26.15 -31.09 -39.53
C THR A 390 -24.82 -30.76 -40.24
N PHE A 391 -23.90 -30.07 -39.56
CA PHE A 391 -22.53 -29.78 -40.03
C PHE A 391 -21.45 -30.69 -39.40
N GLY A 392 -21.78 -31.42 -38.33
CA GLY A 392 -20.83 -32.26 -37.60
C GLY A 392 -21.10 -32.26 -36.09
N GLU A 393 -20.33 -33.06 -35.35
CA GLU A 393 -20.36 -33.11 -33.89
C GLU A 393 -19.10 -32.47 -33.29
N PHE A 394 -19.26 -31.72 -32.20
CA PHE A 394 -18.15 -31.24 -31.38
C PHE A 394 -17.65 -32.34 -30.44
N ASP A 395 -16.36 -32.29 -30.09
CA ASP A 395 -15.73 -33.21 -29.15
C ASP A 395 -16.34 -33.04 -27.75
N LYS A 396 -16.88 -34.12 -27.20
CA LYS A 396 -17.70 -34.12 -25.96
C LYS A 396 -16.89 -33.83 -24.69
N ASP A 397 -15.57 -34.01 -24.75
CA ASP A 397 -14.69 -33.67 -23.64
C ASP A 397 -14.44 -32.15 -23.53
N ILE A 398 -14.92 -31.35 -24.50
CA ILE A 398 -14.97 -29.89 -24.38
C ILE A 398 -15.99 -29.53 -23.30
N ILE A 399 -15.49 -28.99 -22.18
CA ILE A 399 -16.27 -28.29 -21.16
C ILE A 399 -16.82 -27.01 -21.78
N VAL A 400 -18.11 -26.73 -21.60
CA VAL A 400 -18.74 -25.52 -22.11
C VAL A 400 -18.83 -24.48 -20.98
N SER A 401 -18.04 -23.42 -21.12
CA SER A 401 -18.19 -22.15 -20.41
C SER A 401 -19.44 -21.44 -20.96
N TYR A 402 -20.57 -21.66 -20.31
CA TYR A 402 -21.87 -21.23 -20.82
C TYR A 402 -22.17 -19.81 -20.34
N TRP A 403 -21.88 -18.84 -21.20
CA TRP A 403 -21.94 -17.41 -20.88
C TRP A 403 -23.22 -16.73 -21.35
N THR A 404 -23.65 -16.96 -22.60
CA THR A 404 -24.77 -16.23 -23.21
C THR A 404 -25.95 -17.13 -23.60
N GLY A 405 -27.16 -16.60 -23.43
CA GLY A 405 -28.38 -17.16 -24.02
C GLY A 405 -28.59 -16.76 -25.49
N GLY A 406 -27.69 -15.95 -26.06
CA GLY A 406 -27.88 -15.31 -27.36
C GLY A 406 -28.84 -14.11 -27.30
N TRP A 407 -29.04 -13.45 -28.43
CA TRP A 407 -29.86 -12.24 -28.56
C TRP A 407 -30.55 -12.17 -29.93
N GLY A 408 -31.19 -11.05 -30.25
CA GLY A 408 -31.96 -10.88 -31.50
C GLY A 408 -31.15 -11.21 -32.76
N GLY A 409 -31.50 -12.32 -33.40
CA GLY A 409 -30.76 -12.85 -34.57
C GLY A 409 -29.33 -13.29 -34.24
N TYR A 410 -29.08 -13.75 -33.01
CA TYR A 410 -27.83 -14.39 -32.58
C TYR A 410 -28.15 -15.66 -31.78
N ASP A 411 -28.57 -16.69 -32.51
CA ASP A 411 -29.32 -17.82 -31.98
C ASP A 411 -28.40 -19.00 -31.61
N VAL A 412 -27.77 -18.92 -30.45
CA VAL A 412 -26.90 -20.00 -29.90
C VAL A 412 -27.66 -21.30 -29.61
N ALA A 413 -26.97 -22.43 -29.48
CA ALA A 413 -27.54 -23.66 -28.89
C ALA A 413 -28.10 -23.39 -27.48
N SER A 414 -29.04 -24.21 -27.00
CA SER A 414 -29.46 -24.18 -25.59
C SER A 414 -28.52 -24.97 -24.69
N SER A 415 -28.42 -24.59 -23.42
CA SER A 415 -27.66 -25.35 -22.40
C SER A 415 -28.23 -26.74 -22.20
N LYS A 416 -29.54 -26.90 -22.43
CA LYS A 416 -30.22 -28.20 -22.58
C LYS A 416 -29.60 -29.04 -23.70
N LEU A 417 -29.54 -28.53 -24.93
CA LEU A 417 -28.97 -29.24 -26.09
C LEU A 417 -27.49 -29.62 -25.85
N LEU A 418 -26.69 -28.72 -25.30
CA LEU A 418 -25.28 -28.99 -25.03
C LEU A 418 -25.09 -30.07 -23.93
N SER A 419 -25.94 -30.06 -22.90
CA SER A 419 -25.97 -31.12 -21.89
C SER A 419 -26.43 -32.47 -22.49
N GLU A 420 -27.46 -32.48 -23.36
CA GLU A 420 -27.96 -33.69 -24.03
C GLU A 420 -26.94 -34.26 -25.04
N LYS A 421 -26.08 -33.43 -25.63
CA LYS A 421 -24.93 -33.86 -26.43
C LYS A 421 -23.84 -34.54 -25.60
N GLY A 422 -23.79 -34.28 -24.29
CA GLY A 422 -22.87 -34.88 -23.33
C GLY A 422 -21.74 -33.97 -22.86
N HIS A 423 -21.80 -32.66 -23.13
CA HIS A 423 -20.82 -31.70 -22.62
C HIS A 423 -21.05 -31.40 -21.13
N GLN A 424 -19.95 -31.20 -20.38
CA GLN A 424 -20.03 -30.64 -19.02
C GLN A 424 -20.22 -29.12 -19.09
N ILE A 425 -21.09 -28.56 -18.25
CA ILE A 425 -21.40 -27.13 -18.24
C ILE A 425 -20.74 -26.44 -17.04
N LEU A 426 -19.94 -25.40 -17.30
CA LEU A 426 -19.54 -24.38 -16.33
C LEU A 426 -20.46 -23.17 -16.54
N ASN A 427 -21.21 -22.75 -15.52
CA ASN A 427 -22.12 -21.61 -15.67
C ASN A 427 -21.34 -20.29 -15.61
N THR A 428 -21.27 -19.56 -16.71
CA THR A 428 -20.47 -18.32 -16.86
C THR A 428 -21.39 -17.13 -17.16
N ASN A 429 -22.61 -17.17 -16.62
CA ASN A 429 -23.74 -16.29 -16.95
C ASN A 429 -23.36 -14.79 -17.03
N ASP A 430 -23.59 -14.19 -18.21
CA ASP A 430 -23.24 -12.80 -18.51
C ASP A 430 -23.93 -11.75 -17.60
N ALA A 431 -25.00 -12.14 -16.91
CA ALA A 431 -25.60 -11.36 -15.82
C ALA A 431 -24.61 -10.97 -14.71
N TRP A 432 -23.51 -11.70 -14.53
CA TRP A 432 -22.50 -11.43 -13.49
C TRP A 432 -21.27 -10.66 -14.01
N TYR A 433 -21.21 -10.34 -15.31
CA TYR A 433 -20.05 -9.69 -15.91
C TYR A 433 -19.85 -8.25 -15.42
N TYR A 434 -18.58 -7.85 -15.30
CA TYR A 434 -18.14 -6.48 -15.02
C TYR A 434 -17.03 -6.10 -15.99
N VAL A 435 -17.21 -5.02 -16.74
CA VAL A 435 -16.15 -4.45 -17.59
C VAL A 435 -15.47 -3.30 -16.85
N LEU A 436 -14.14 -3.35 -16.78
CA LEU A 436 -13.34 -2.33 -16.09
C LEU A 436 -13.61 -0.93 -16.64
N GLY A 437 -13.58 0.07 -15.75
CA GLY A 437 -13.97 1.45 -16.08
C GLY A 437 -15.48 1.70 -16.09
N ARG A 438 -16.32 0.72 -16.44
CA ARG A 438 -17.80 0.82 -16.40
C ARG A 438 -18.28 0.62 -14.95
N ASN A 439 -18.10 1.65 -14.13
CA ASN A 439 -18.07 1.53 -12.67
C ASN A 439 -19.42 1.78 -11.96
N ALA A 440 -20.44 2.25 -12.66
CA ALA A 440 -21.77 2.54 -12.12
C ALA A 440 -22.87 2.47 -13.21
N ASP A 441 -24.14 2.51 -12.78
CA ASP A 441 -25.29 2.63 -13.68
C ASP A 441 -25.11 3.72 -14.76
N GLY A 442 -25.51 3.41 -15.99
CA GLY A 442 -25.42 4.31 -17.14
C GLY A 442 -24.07 4.34 -17.85
N GLN A 443 -23.00 3.77 -17.26
CA GLN A 443 -21.65 3.75 -17.85
C GLN A 443 -21.45 2.60 -18.87
N GLY A 444 -22.48 2.29 -19.66
CA GLY A 444 -22.49 1.20 -20.64
C GLY A 444 -22.93 -0.16 -20.10
N TRP A 445 -22.93 -1.16 -20.98
CA TRP A 445 -23.27 -2.56 -20.67
C TRP A 445 -22.18 -3.24 -19.82
N TYR A 446 -22.59 -4.20 -18.98
CA TYR A 446 -21.73 -4.89 -18.01
C TYR A 446 -21.03 -3.91 -17.05
N ASN A 447 -21.70 -2.81 -16.68
CA ASN A 447 -21.20 -1.96 -15.61
C ASN A 447 -21.33 -2.65 -14.24
N LEU A 448 -20.54 -2.22 -13.25
CA LEU A 448 -20.47 -2.86 -11.94
C LEU A 448 -21.84 -2.97 -11.24
N ASP A 449 -22.70 -1.96 -11.33
CA ASP A 449 -24.02 -2.02 -10.71
C ASP A 449 -24.97 -2.97 -11.46
N GLN A 450 -24.84 -3.09 -12.79
CA GLN A 450 -25.52 -4.13 -13.57
C GLN A 450 -25.08 -5.54 -13.14
N GLY A 451 -23.76 -5.81 -13.06
CA GLY A 451 -23.24 -7.10 -12.62
C GLY A 451 -23.67 -7.46 -11.19
N LEU A 452 -23.68 -6.49 -10.28
CA LEU A 452 -24.17 -6.69 -8.90
C LEU A 452 -25.68 -6.95 -8.82
N LYS A 453 -26.50 -6.31 -9.69
CA LYS A 453 -27.93 -6.60 -9.81
C LYS A 453 -28.18 -7.99 -10.39
N GLY A 454 -27.43 -8.37 -11.42
CA GLY A 454 -27.50 -9.70 -12.02
C GLY A 454 -27.10 -10.79 -11.03
N ILE A 455 -26.03 -10.59 -10.24
CA ILE A 455 -25.69 -11.48 -9.12
C ILE A 455 -26.88 -11.61 -8.15
N ALA A 456 -27.49 -10.49 -7.74
CA ALA A 456 -28.61 -10.52 -6.80
C ALA A 456 -29.85 -11.28 -7.33
N SER A 457 -30.18 -11.16 -8.63
CA SER A 457 -31.32 -11.82 -9.26
C SER A 457 -31.06 -13.25 -9.76
N THR A 458 -29.82 -13.58 -10.12
CA THR A 458 -29.45 -14.77 -10.89
C THR A 458 -28.50 -15.63 -10.06
N PRO A 459 -28.98 -16.73 -9.42
CA PRO A 459 -28.14 -17.61 -8.60
C PRO A 459 -27.21 -18.48 -9.45
N ILE A 460 -26.16 -19.03 -8.85
CA ILE A 460 -25.11 -19.81 -9.52
C ILE A 460 -25.63 -21.01 -10.35
N THR A 461 -26.80 -21.54 -10.01
CA THR A 461 -27.47 -22.65 -10.72
C THR A 461 -28.29 -22.22 -11.95
N ASN A 462 -28.54 -20.93 -12.16
CA ASN A 462 -29.35 -20.46 -13.29
C ASN A 462 -28.48 -20.33 -14.56
N VAL A 463 -28.47 -21.39 -15.38
CA VAL A 463 -27.75 -21.42 -16.67
C VAL A 463 -28.61 -20.75 -17.75
N PRO A 464 -28.06 -19.84 -18.58
CA PRO A 464 -28.83 -19.21 -19.65
C PRO A 464 -29.39 -20.23 -20.65
N LYS A 465 -30.55 -19.91 -21.23
CA LYS A 465 -31.25 -20.70 -22.28
C LYS A 465 -31.39 -22.20 -21.95
N SER A 466 -31.84 -22.53 -20.74
CA SER A 466 -32.07 -23.92 -20.30
C SER A 466 -33.34 -24.58 -20.87
N GLU A 467 -34.19 -23.83 -21.59
CA GLU A 467 -35.51 -24.28 -22.06
C GLU A 467 -36.46 -24.79 -20.95
N GLY A 468 -36.16 -24.48 -19.68
CA GLY A 468 -36.89 -24.98 -18.52
C GLY A 468 -36.45 -26.36 -18.02
N ALA A 469 -35.34 -26.91 -18.53
CA ALA A 469 -34.70 -28.11 -17.98
C ALA A 469 -33.73 -27.77 -16.84
N ASP A 470 -33.58 -28.69 -15.89
CA ASP A 470 -32.53 -28.65 -14.88
C ASP A 470 -31.19 -29.04 -15.52
N ILE A 471 -30.25 -28.09 -15.59
CA ILE A 471 -28.94 -28.28 -16.23
C ILE A 471 -27.90 -28.67 -15.18
N PRO A 472 -27.26 -29.85 -15.27
CA PRO A 472 -26.14 -30.21 -14.40
C PRO A 472 -24.94 -29.29 -14.66
N ILE A 473 -24.43 -28.65 -13.60
CA ILE A 473 -23.25 -27.78 -13.67
C ILE A 473 -22.09 -28.35 -12.87
N MET A 474 -20.87 -28.17 -13.37
CA MET A 474 -19.64 -28.44 -12.60
C MET A 474 -19.32 -27.32 -11.60
N GLY A 475 -20.00 -26.18 -11.71
CA GLY A 475 -19.70 -24.96 -10.98
C GLY A 475 -20.16 -23.70 -11.71
N GLY A 476 -19.71 -22.55 -11.20
CA GLY A 476 -19.98 -21.25 -11.83
C GLY A 476 -18.82 -20.26 -11.75
N MET A 477 -18.81 -19.33 -12.69
CA MET A 477 -17.73 -18.38 -12.94
C MET A 477 -18.26 -16.94 -13.08
N VAL A 478 -17.77 -16.04 -12.23
CA VAL A 478 -17.99 -14.59 -12.34
C VAL A 478 -16.79 -13.96 -13.06
N ALA A 479 -17.02 -13.07 -14.03
CA ALA A 479 -15.96 -12.57 -14.91
C ALA A 479 -15.81 -11.05 -14.90
N ALA A 480 -14.55 -10.61 -14.85
CA ALA A 480 -14.14 -9.23 -15.03
C ALA A 480 -13.33 -9.07 -16.33
N TRP A 481 -13.80 -8.17 -17.19
CA TRP A 481 -13.36 -8.00 -18.57
C TRP A 481 -12.72 -6.63 -18.80
N ALA A 482 -11.84 -6.52 -19.80
CA ALA A 482 -11.11 -5.31 -20.11
C ALA A 482 -11.30 -4.87 -21.57
N ASP A 483 -12.57 -4.83 -22.05
CA ASP A 483 -12.97 -4.34 -23.38
C ASP A 483 -12.31 -3.00 -23.74
N GLU A 484 -12.16 -2.14 -22.72
CA GLU A 484 -11.45 -0.87 -22.77
C GLU A 484 -10.21 -1.02 -21.88
N PRO A 485 -9.08 -1.54 -22.41
CA PRO A 485 -7.93 -1.90 -21.59
C PRO A 485 -7.15 -0.69 -21.09
N SER A 486 -7.45 0.52 -21.58
CA SER A 486 -6.98 1.77 -20.98
C SER A 486 -7.63 2.09 -19.63
N ALA A 487 -8.76 1.46 -19.30
CA ALA A 487 -9.46 1.68 -18.04
C ALA A 487 -8.61 1.29 -16.83
N ARG A 488 -8.61 2.15 -15.81
CA ARG A 488 -7.95 1.89 -14.52
C ARG A 488 -8.55 0.65 -13.85
N PHE A 489 -7.72 -0.37 -13.62
CA PHE A 489 -8.06 -1.48 -12.74
C PHE A 489 -8.35 -0.97 -11.32
N SER A 490 -9.41 -1.50 -10.70
CA SER A 490 -9.86 -1.09 -9.37
C SER A 490 -10.11 -2.35 -8.54
N ALA A 491 -9.07 -2.76 -7.80
CA ALA A 491 -9.07 -3.91 -6.90
C ALA A 491 -10.32 -3.97 -6.01
N SER A 492 -10.65 -2.87 -5.31
CA SER A 492 -11.84 -2.76 -4.46
C SER A 492 -13.18 -3.01 -5.18
N ARG A 493 -13.30 -2.66 -6.47
CA ARG A 493 -14.51 -2.91 -7.30
C ARG A 493 -14.61 -4.37 -7.72
N LEU A 494 -13.50 -4.98 -8.15
CA LEU A 494 -13.43 -6.42 -8.41
C LEU A 494 -13.76 -7.22 -7.13
N TYR A 495 -13.19 -6.85 -5.99
CA TYR A 495 -13.44 -7.54 -4.72
C TYR A 495 -14.87 -7.34 -4.21
N LYS A 496 -15.53 -6.21 -4.53
CA LYS A 496 -16.98 -6.04 -4.33
C LYS A 496 -17.77 -7.05 -5.16
N LEU A 497 -17.47 -7.20 -6.45
CA LEU A 497 -18.14 -8.17 -7.33
C LEU A 497 -17.95 -9.62 -6.83
N MET A 498 -16.69 -10.04 -6.60
CA MET A 498 -16.35 -11.37 -6.09
C MET A 498 -17.05 -11.68 -4.76
N ARG A 499 -17.03 -10.74 -3.82
CA ARG A 499 -17.66 -10.91 -2.51
C ARG A 499 -19.18 -11.03 -2.64
N HIS A 500 -19.82 -10.20 -3.46
CA HIS A 500 -21.28 -10.29 -3.67
C HIS A 500 -21.68 -11.61 -4.33
N PHE A 501 -20.88 -12.14 -5.27
CA PHE A 501 -21.13 -13.46 -5.87
C PHE A 501 -21.02 -14.58 -4.85
N ALA A 502 -20.00 -14.55 -3.99
CA ALA A 502 -19.83 -15.51 -2.90
C ALA A 502 -20.91 -15.41 -1.82
N ASP A 503 -21.23 -14.19 -1.35
CA ASP A 503 -22.26 -13.92 -0.32
C ASP A 503 -23.66 -14.33 -0.80
N ARG A 504 -23.98 -14.13 -2.09
CA ARG A 504 -25.29 -14.48 -2.66
C ARG A 504 -25.49 -15.98 -2.82
N ASN A 505 -24.41 -16.73 -3.02
CA ASN A 505 -24.39 -18.17 -3.27
C ASN A 505 -23.70 -18.93 -2.12
N ALA A 506 -23.81 -18.42 -0.88
CA ALA A 506 -22.94 -18.78 0.24
C ALA A 506 -22.97 -20.26 0.70
N GLU A 507 -23.92 -21.07 0.25
CA GLU A 507 -23.92 -22.53 0.47
C GLU A 507 -22.91 -23.29 -0.41
N TYR A 508 -22.49 -22.69 -1.54
CA TYR A 508 -21.54 -23.29 -2.49
C TYR A 508 -20.09 -22.89 -2.20
N PHE A 509 -19.88 -21.75 -1.53
CA PHE A 509 -18.56 -21.20 -1.22
C PHE A 509 -18.08 -21.71 0.14
N ALA A 510 -16.79 -22.02 0.27
CA ALA A 510 -16.22 -22.42 1.56
C ALA A 510 -16.16 -21.25 2.55
N ALA A 511 -16.23 -21.54 3.85
CA ALA A 511 -16.02 -20.56 4.90
C ALA A 511 -14.54 -20.15 5.04
N ASN A 512 -14.31 -18.98 5.63
CA ASN A 512 -12.98 -18.47 5.94
C ASN A 512 -12.50 -18.91 7.33
N TYR A 513 -11.42 -19.68 7.35
CA TYR A 513 -10.70 -20.12 8.55
C TYR A 513 -9.36 -19.39 8.76
N GLN A 514 -8.98 -18.43 7.90
CA GLN A 514 -7.74 -17.66 8.08
C GLN A 514 -7.74 -16.91 9.42
N ASP A 515 -8.89 -16.36 9.81
CA ASP A 515 -9.05 -15.63 11.06
C ASP A 515 -9.04 -16.58 12.29
N VAL A 516 -9.39 -17.86 12.11
CA VAL A 516 -9.22 -18.94 13.11
C VAL A 516 -7.74 -19.26 13.30
N ALA A 517 -6.99 -19.48 12.22
CA ALA A 517 -5.58 -19.85 12.28
C ALA A 517 -4.75 -18.75 12.96
N ALA A 518 -4.98 -17.49 12.59
CA ALA A 518 -4.28 -16.34 13.18
C ALA A 518 -4.57 -16.16 14.68
N GLU A 519 -5.81 -16.35 15.13
CA GLU A 519 -6.17 -16.21 16.54
C GLU A 519 -5.69 -17.40 17.40
N LEU A 520 -5.58 -18.60 16.81
CA LEU A 520 -4.92 -19.76 17.44
C LEU A 520 -3.39 -19.58 17.54
N GLU A 521 -2.75 -18.98 16.54
CA GLU A 521 -1.32 -18.65 16.54
C GLU A 521 -0.98 -17.53 17.55
N ALA A 522 -1.92 -16.61 17.79
CA ALA A 522 -1.76 -15.52 18.77
C ALA A 522 -1.77 -15.98 20.25
N ILE A 523 -2.05 -17.26 20.54
CA ILE A 523 -2.10 -17.80 21.91
C ILE A 523 -0.67 -17.87 22.50
N PRO A 524 -0.40 -17.24 23.67
CA PRO A 524 0.90 -17.35 24.33
C PRO A 524 1.25 -18.80 24.68
N SER A 525 2.51 -19.21 24.47
CA SER A 525 2.95 -20.59 24.69
C SER A 525 3.22 -20.93 26.16
N ASP A 526 3.57 -19.94 27.00
CA ASP A 526 4.02 -20.12 28.39
C ASP A 526 2.96 -19.74 29.45
N LEU A 527 1.69 -20.05 29.16
CA LEU A 527 0.52 -19.62 29.94
C LEU A 527 0.67 -19.79 31.46
N ALA A 528 1.06 -20.98 31.92
CA ALA A 528 1.06 -21.36 33.33
C ALA A 528 2.09 -20.61 34.19
N ALA A 529 3.14 -20.03 33.60
CA ALA A 529 4.10 -19.20 34.32
C ALA A 529 3.63 -17.74 34.49
N LYS A 530 2.62 -17.34 33.70
CA LYS A 530 2.22 -15.93 33.53
C LYS A 530 0.83 -15.61 34.07
N TYR A 531 -0.15 -16.49 33.83
CA TYR A 531 -1.57 -16.18 34.02
C TYR A 531 -2.24 -17.10 35.04
N THR A 532 -3.40 -16.68 35.57
CA THR A 532 -4.15 -17.49 36.54
C THR A 532 -4.85 -18.67 35.88
N GLU A 533 -4.90 -19.81 36.58
CA GLU A 533 -5.57 -21.04 36.12
C GLU A 533 -7.03 -20.78 35.68
N GLU A 534 -7.75 -19.92 36.41
CA GLU A 534 -9.12 -19.47 36.13
C GLU A 534 -9.28 -18.80 34.75
N SER A 535 -8.25 -18.11 34.27
CA SER A 535 -8.25 -17.46 32.94
C SER A 535 -7.73 -18.39 31.85
N ILE A 536 -6.73 -19.22 32.15
CA ILE A 536 -6.23 -20.28 31.26
C ILE A 536 -7.33 -21.29 30.92
N ALA A 537 -8.15 -21.68 31.90
CA ALA A 537 -9.26 -22.61 31.69
C ALA A 537 -10.32 -22.05 30.70
N ARG A 538 -10.66 -20.75 30.79
CA ARG A 538 -11.56 -20.10 29.82
C ARG A 538 -10.97 -20.09 28.42
N LEU A 539 -9.69 -19.73 28.30
CA LEU A 539 -8.98 -19.74 27.03
C LEU A 539 -8.96 -21.15 26.41
N LYS A 540 -8.72 -22.20 27.21
CA LYS A 540 -8.67 -23.58 26.72
C LYS A 540 -10.02 -24.14 26.29
N GLU A 541 -11.12 -23.76 26.93
CA GLU A 541 -12.46 -24.12 26.44
C GLU A 541 -12.85 -23.37 25.15
N ALA A 542 -12.48 -22.08 25.02
CA ALA A 542 -12.69 -21.35 23.76
C ALA A 542 -11.81 -21.88 22.61
N GLU A 543 -10.54 -22.21 22.89
CA GLU A 543 -9.62 -22.83 21.92
C GLU A 543 -10.18 -24.19 21.45
N LYS A 544 -10.69 -25.00 22.38
CA LYS A 544 -11.34 -26.28 22.12
C LYS A 544 -12.63 -26.13 21.30
N ALA A 545 -13.43 -25.08 21.53
CA ALA A 545 -14.61 -24.79 20.71
C ALA A 545 -14.23 -24.44 19.27
N VAL A 546 -13.21 -23.58 19.07
CA VAL A 546 -12.67 -23.24 17.75
C VAL A 546 -12.06 -24.47 17.04
N ARG A 547 -11.29 -25.31 17.76
CA ARG A 547 -10.73 -26.56 17.23
C ARG A 547 -11.75 -27.69 17.01
N ALA A 548 -13.01 -27.49 17.41
CA ALA A 548 -14.12 -28.41 17.18
C ALA A 548 -15.06 -27.96 16.04
N LEU A 549 -14.70 -26.88 15.33
CA LEU A 549 -15.33 -26.54 14.05
C LEU A 549 -15.07 -27.67 13.03
N ASP A 550 -16.11 -28.00 12.28
CA ASP A 550 -15.99 -28.77 11.03
C ASP A 550 -15.11 -27.99 10.04
N GLU A 551 -14.31 -28.67 9.22
CA GLU A 551 -13.44 -28.05 8.20
C GLU A 551 -14.21 -27.73 6.90
N ASN A 552 -15.37 -28.36 6.69
CA ASN A 552 -16.21 -28.25 5.50
C ASN A 552 -17.42 -27.30 5.70
N LEU A 553 -17.31 -26.25 6.51
CA LEU A 553 -18.41 -25.28 6.63
C LEU A 553 -18.49 -24.41 5.37
N SER A 554 -19.73 -24.16 4.92
CA SER A 554 -20.01 -23.20 3.87
C SER A 554 -19.98 -21.76 4.40
N ARG A 555 -19.81 -20.80 3.51
CA ARG A 555 -19.83 -19.36 3.79
C ARG A 555 -21.13 -18.91 4.46
N ALA A 556 -22.24 -19.64 4.27
CA ALA A 556 -23.50 -19.39 4.97
C ALA A 556 -23.39 -19.61 6.51
N GLN A 557 -22.44 -20.41 6.97
CA GLN A 557 -22.16 -20.70 8.37
C GLN A 557 -21.06 -19.81 8.98
N GLN A 558 -20.49 -18.85 8.22
CA GLN A 558 -19.40 -17.97 8.65
C GLN A 558 -19.69 -17.23 9.97
N GLY A 559 -20.94 -16.90 10.27
CA GLY A 559 -21.34 -16.26 11.53
C GLY A 559 -20.92 -17.06 12.77
N THR A 560 -20.99 -18.40 12.71
CA THR A 560 -20.57 -19.29 13.80
C THR A 560 -19.05 -19.25 14.00
N ILE A 561 -18.27 -19.26 12.91
CA ILE A 561 -16.81 -19.14 12.97
C ILE A 561 -16.43 -17.79 13.56
N ASN A 562 -17.02 -16.70 13.06
CA ASN A 562 -16.76 -15.34 13.53
C ASN A 562 -17.07 -15.17 15.03
N GLN A 563 -18.15 -15.81 15.52
CA GLN A 563 -18.48 -15.82 16.94
C GLN A 563 -17.41 -16.55 17.76
N LEU A 564 -17.04 -17.78 17.39
CA LEU A 564 -16.05 -18.56 18.16
C LEU A 564 -14.64 -17.92 18.12
N VAL A 565 -14.25 -17.28 17.01
CA VAL A 565 -13.02 -16.48 16.93
C VAL A 565 -13.09 -15.27 17.87
N ALA A 566 -14.22 -14.57 17.93
CA ALA A 566 -14.41 -13.46 18.86
C ALA A 566 -14.41 -13.91 20.33
N GLU A 567 -14.98 -15.08 20.65
CA GLU A 567 -14.95 -15.68 21.99
C GLU A 567 -13.53 -16.14 22.39
N LEU A 568 -12.79 -16.77 21.48
CA LEU A 568 -11.38 -17.13 21.68
C LEU A 568 -10.52 -15.89 21.91
N LYS A 569 -10.67 -14.88 21.06
CA LYS A 569 -9.98 -13.59 21.19
C LYS A 569 -10.29 -12.92 22.52
N ALA A 570 -11.56 -12.83 22.89
CA ALA A 570 -11.96 -12.28 24.18
C ALA A 570 -11.38 -13.10 25.35
N ALA A 571 -11.31 -14.42 25.26
CA ALA A 571 -10.69 -15.26 26.29
C ALA A 571 -9.16 -15.05 26.40
N ARG A 572 -8.47 -14.81 25.28
CA ARG A 572 -7.04 -14.45 25.25
C ARG A 572 -6.79 -13.05 25.80
N GLU A 573 -7.59 -12.06 25.40
CA GLU A 573 -7.47 -10.66 25.85
C GLU A 573 -7.86 -10.50 27.34
N ASN A 574 -8.69 -11.40 27.88
CA ASN A 574 -9.01 -11.47 29.32
C ASN A 574 -8.14 -12.46 30.12
N LEU A 575 -6.98 -12.88 29.60
CA LEU A 575 -5.98 -13.60 30.39
C LEU A 575 -5.51 -12.74 31.58
N LYS A 576 -5.75 -13.21 32.81
CA LYS A 576 -5.41 -12.47 34.04
C LYS A 576 -3.99 -12.82 34.46
N PRO A 577 -3.04 -11.87 34.52
CA PRO A 577 -1.68 -12.15 34.98
C PRO A 577 -1.65 -12.51 36.47
N THR A 578 -0.65 -13.30 36.87
CA THR A 578 -0.30 -13.50 38.29
C THR A 578 0.34 -12.22 38.85
N GLU A 579 0.35 -12.02 40.17
CA GLU A 579 1.00 -10.83 40.76
C GLU A 579 2.49 -10.70 40.39
N ALA A 580 3.20 -11.83 40.24
CA ALA A 580 4.60 -11.86 39.85
C ALA A 580 4.78 -11.39 38.40
N TYR A 581 3.90 -11.84 37.49
CA TYR A 581 3.93 -11.41 36.10
C TYR A 581 3.39 -9.99 35.89
N GLN A 582 2.38 -9.56 36.67
CA GLN A 582 1.92 -8.17 36.67
C GLN A 582 3.07 -7.21 37.00
N LYS A 583 3.90 -7.51 38.01
CA LYS A 583 5.10 -6.70 38.35
C LYS A 583 6.17 -6.68 37.24
N ILE A 584 6.13 -7.62 36.29
CA ILE A 584 6.96 -7.62 35.08
C ILE A 584 6.29 -6.76 33.99
N LEU A 585 4.99 -6.93 33.78
CA LEU A 585 4.18 -6.12 32.86
C LEU A 585 4.18 -4.63 33.23
N ASP A 586 4.11 -4.29 34.52
CA ASP A 586 4.16 -2.90 35.02
C ASP A 586 5.52 -2.24 34.67
N LYS A 587 6.63 -2.97 34.88
CA LYS A 587 7.97 -2.52 34.50
C LYS A 587 8.16 -2.45 32.98
N GLN A 588 7.54 -3.35 32.25
CA GLN A 588 7.53 -3.30 30.78
C GLN A 588 6.75 -2.08 30.30
N ALA A 589 5.57 -1.80 30.86
CA ALA A 589 4.75 -0.64 30.53
C ALA A 589 5.42 0.69 30.90
N GLU A 590 6.15 0.77 32.04
CA GLU A 590 7.02 1.92 32.34
C GLU A 590 8.07 2.12 31.22
N ARG A 591 8.74 1.04 30.79
CA ARG A 591 9.75 1.11 29.72
C ARG A 591 9.16 1.41 28.35
N GLU A 592 7.97 0.91 28.03
CA GLU A 592 7.26 1.22 26.78
C GLU A 592 6.88 2.71 26.70
N LYS A 593 6.45 3.33 27.80
CA LYS A 593 6.24 4.79 27.86
C LYS A 593 7.52 5.58 27.62
N VAL A 594 8.65 5.13 28.19
CA VAL A 594 9.96 5.76 28.00
C VAL A 594 10.53 5.51 26.60
N ALA A 595 10.19 4.38 25.97
CA ALA A 595 10.59 4.05 24.61
C ALA A 595 9.82 4.83 23.52
N LYS A 596 8.62 5.35 23.83
CA LYS A 596 7.89 6.23 22.91
C LYS A 596 8.68 7.48 22.53
N ASN A 597 8.47 7.99 21.31
CA ASN A 597 9.03 9.28 20.91
C ASN A 597 8.41 10.44 21.72
N LYS A 598 9.25 11.37 22.17
CA LYS A 598 8.86 12.70 22.67
C LYS A 598 9.57 13.71 21.79
N VAL A 599 8.82 14.42 20.97
CA VAL A 599 9.39 15.23 19.89
C VAL A 599 9.08 16.71 20.11
N ILE A 600 10.09 17.57 19.91
CA ILE A 600 9.91 19.02 19.74
C ILE A 600 10.05 19.33 18.25
N SER A 601 9.03 19.97 17.66
CA SER A 601 9.05 20.42 16.27
C SER A 601 9.34 21.92 16.19
N ILE A 602 10.28 22.30 15.33
CA ILE A 602 10.67 23.69 15.07
C ILE A 602 10.49 23.99 13.57
N ASP A 603 9.67 24.99 13.25
CA ASP A 603 9.48 25.53 11.91
C ASP A 603 10.66 26.43 11.49
N ALA A 604 11.77 25.80 11.11
CA ALA A 604 12.94 26.45 10.54
C ALA A 604 12.90 26.57 9.01
N GLY A 605 11.73 26.32 8.38
CA GLY A 605 11.49 26.57 6.96
C GLY A 605 10.99 27.98 6.72
N ARG A 606 9.95 28.41 7.44
CA ARG A 606 9.43 29.78 7.34
C ARG A 606 10.42 30.81 7.88
N LYS A 607 10.96 30.54 9.08
CA LYS A 607 11.89 31.41 9.80
C LYS A 607 13.31 30.81 9.81
N TYR A 608 14.34 31.65 9.72
CA TYR A 608 15.71 31.19 9.93
C TYR A 608 16.04 31.04 11.43
N PHE A 609 16.71 29.93 11.76
CA PHE A 609 17.30 29.65 13.07
C PHE A 609 18.78 29.36 12.89
N SER A 610 19.63 29.94 13.74
CA SER A 610 21.07 29.64 13.71
C SER A 610 21.38 28.28 14.34
N LEU A 611 22.51 27.69 13.94
CA LEU A 611 23.03 26.45 14.52
C LEU A 611 23.08 26.49 16.06
N ASP A 612 23.46 27.62 16.65
CA ASP A 612 23.56 27.75 18.12
C ASP A 612 22.19 27.85 18.81
N GLN A 613 21.16 28.39 18.15
CA GLN A 613 19.78 28.32 18.66
C GLN A 613 19.28 26.87 18.64
N LEU A 614 19.51 26.16 17.54
CA LEU A 614 19.12 24.74 17.41
C LEU A 614 19.88 23.83 18.38
N LYS A 615 21.17 24.07 18.63
CA LYS A 615 21.94 23.38 19.69
C LYS A 615 21.35 23.61 21.08
N ARG A 616 20.97 24.85 21.45
CA ARG A 616 20.34 25.10 22.76
C ARG A 616 18.95 24.46 22.89
N ILE A 617 18.19 24.36 21.80
CA ILE A 617 16.94 23.58 21.76
C ILE A 617 17.23 22.07 21.97
N VAL A 618 18.30 21.53 21.37
CA VAL A 618 18.77 20.15 21.60
C VAL A 618 19.24 19.94 23.05
N ASP A 619 19.92 20.90 23.66
CA ASP A 619 20.29 20.88 25.08
C ASP A 619 19.06 20.83 25.97
N LYS A 620 18.09 21.71 25.75
CA LYS A 620 16.84 21.73 26.51
C LYS A 620 16.02 20.46 26.29
N ALA A 621 16.02 19.89 25.09
CA ALA A 621 15.41 18.60 24.80
C ALA A 621 16.06 17.46 25.61
N SER A 622 17.40 17.41 25.66
CA SER A 622 18.19 16.47 26.48
C SER A 622 17.90 16.61 27.97
N GLU A 623 17.94 17.83 28.50
CA GLU A 623 17.67 18.14 29.92
C GLU A 623 16.25 17.74 30.35
N LEU A 624 15.27 17.89 29.45
CA LEU A 624 13.85 17.59 29.71
C LEU A 624 13.47 16.13 29.45
N GLY A 625 14.33 15.35 28.79
CA GLY A 625 14.08 13.93 28.48
C GLY A 625 13.24 13.69 27.23
N TYR A 626 13.27 14.63 26.27
CA TYR A 626 12.80 14.40 24.89
C TYR A 626 13.67 13.31 24.20
N SER A 627 13.20 12.79 23.07
CA SER A 627 13.96 11.82 22.26
C SER A 627 14.39 12.37 20.90
N ASP A 628 13.66 13.31 20.31
CA ASP A 628 13.92 13.79 18.94
C ASP A 628 13.62 15.29 18.78
N LEU A 629 14.39 15.95 17.91
CA LEU A 629 14.09 17.23 17.31
C LEU A 629 13.51 16.99 15.91
N HIS A 630 12.27 17.38 15.68
CA HIS A 630 11.71 17.52 14.35
C HIS A 630 12.04 18.93 13.82
N LEU A 631 12.65 19.00 12.64
CA LEU A 631 13.16 20.24 12.08
C LEU A 631 12.65 20.39 10.66
N LEU A 632 11.65 21.25 10.48
CA LEU A 632 11.23 21.64 9.14
C LEU A 632 12.31 22.54 8.56
N VAL A 633 12.84 22.17 7.39
CA VAL A 633 13.83 22.98 6.66
C VAL A 633 13.34 23.36 5.26
N GLY A 634 12.41 22.60 4.69
CA GLY A 634 11.54 23.06 3.60
C GLY A 634 10.12 23.17 4.13
N ASN A 635 9.60 24.39 4.29
CA ASN A 635 8.23 24.67 4.73
C ASN A 635 7.93 26.16 4.44
N ASP A 636 7.20 26.41 3.36
CA ASP A 636 7.13 27.64 2.56
C ASP A 636 8.52 28.09 2.06
N GLY A 637 9.41 28.50 2.98
CA GLY A 637 10.83 28.77 2.73
C GLY A 637 11.69 27.50 2.73
N MET A 638 12.84 27.52 2.05
CA MET A 638 13.75 26.37 1.94
C MET A 638 15.15 26.70 2.47
N ARG A 639 15.36 26.43 3.77
CA ARG A 639 16.46 26.94 4.58
C ARG A 639 17.54 25.91 4.93
N PHE A 640 17.76 24.91 4.07
CA PHE A 640 18.90 24.00 4.18
C PHE A 640 19.52 23.73 2.80
N MET A 641 20.83 23.98 2.64
CA MET A 641 21.58 23.79 1.40
C MET A 641 22.66 22.73 1.56
N LEU A 642 22.72 21.78 0.61
CA LEU A 642 23.82 20.80 0.51
C LEU A 642 25.06 21.38 -0.18
N ASP A 643 26.20 20.72 -0.01
CA ASP A 643 27.46 21.14 -0.63
C ASP A 643 27.42 20.93 -2.16
N ASP A 644 26.74 19.90 -2.65
CA ASP A 644 26.37 19.71 -4.05
C ASP A 644 24.85 19.71 -4.23
N MET A 645 24.32 20.73 -4.89
CA MET A 645 22.90 20.88 -5.21
C MET A 645 22.55 20.51 -6.66
N THR A 646 23.44 19.82 -7.39
CA THR A 646 23.18 19.41 -8.78
C THR A 646 21.98 18.47 -8.86
N ILE A 647 21.02 18.73 -9.75
CA ILE A 647 19.81 17.94 -9.94
C ILE A 647 19.75 17.39 -11.37
N GLU A 648 19.45 16.10 -11.51
CA GLU A 648 19.13 15.47 -12.79
C GLU A 648 17.63 15.15 -12.85
N ALA A 649 16.92 15.83 -13.75
CA ALA A 649 15.50 15.66 -13.98
C ALA A 649 15.16 16.12 -15.41
N ASN A 650 14.05 15.66 -15.98
CA ASN A 650 13.53 16.16 -17.25
C ASN A 650 14.50 16.02 -18.46
N GLY A 651 15.44 15.07 -18.39
CA GLY A 651 16.52 14.92 -19.37
C GLY A 651 17.59 16.03 -19.33
N LYS A 652 17.65 16.79 -18.24
CA LYS A 652 18.52 17.96 -18.02
C LYS A 652 19.31 17.81 -16.72
N THR A 653 20.49 18.44 -16.66
CA THR A 653 21.30 18.56 -15.43
C THR A 653 21.34 20.03 -15.00
N TYR A 654 20.60 20.36 -13.95
CA TYR A 654 20.59 21.69 -13.32
C TYR A 654 21.81 21.80 -12.40
N GLN A 655 22.71 22.75 -12.65
CA GLN A 655 24.00 22.80 -11.95
C GLN A 655 23.85 23.27 -10.49
N SER A 656 24.63 22.71 -9.57
CA SER A 656 24.63 23.03 -8.13
C SER A 656 24.42 24.51 -7.82
N ASP A 657 25.23 25.38 -8.43
CA ASP A 657 25.26 26.79 -8.03
C ASP A 657 24.06 27.57 -8.57
N GLN A 658 23.50 27.15 -9.73
CA GLN A 658 22.23 27.67 -10.25
C GLN A 658 21.06 27.26 -9.33
N VAL A 659 21.07 26.02 -8.84
CA VAL A 659 20.03 25.51 -7.92
C VAL A 659 20.13 26.23 -6.57
N LYS A 660 21.34 26.47 -6.04
CA LYS A 660 21.57 27.26 -4.82
C LYS A 660 21.12 28.72 -4.96
N GLU A 661 21.42 29.36 -6.09
CA GLU A 661 21.00 30.73 -6.40
C GLU A 661 19.46 30.81 -6.48
N ALA A 662 18.83 29.93 -7.26
CA ALA A 662 17.39 29.88 -7.44
C ALA A 662 16.62 29.64 -6.12
N ILE A 663 17.06 28.71 -5.27
CA ILE A 663 16.41 28.45 -3.97
C ILE A 663 16.72 29.58 -2.96
N THR A 664 17.87 30.25 -3.07
CA THR A 664 18.17 31.45 -2.28
C THR A 664 17.23 32.60 -2.64
N GLU A 665 17.02 32.86 -3.94
CA GLU A 665 16.05 33.86 -4.39
C GLU A 665 14.62 33.50 -3.98
N GLY A 666 14.19 32.25 -4.16
CA GLY A 666 12.85 31.79 -3.75
C GLY A 666 12.60 31.93 -2.25
N THR A 667 13.57 31.53 -1.42
CA THR A 667 13.48 31.64 0.04
C THR A 667 13.39 33.10 0.50
N LYS A 668 14.13 34.01 -0.15
CA LYS A 668 14.03 35.46 0.09
C LYS A 668 12.71 36.05 -0.43
N SER A 669 12.18 35.53 -1.54
CA SER A 669 10.90 35.95 -2.12
C SER A 669 9.70 35.55 -1.25
N TYR A 670 9.83 34.48 -0.47
CA TYR A 670 8.92 34.18 0.64
C TYR A 670 9.20 35.12 1.82
N TYR A 671 10.40 35.04 2.41
CA TYR A 671 10.83 35.92 3.49
C TYR A 671 12.36 36.02 3.59
N ASP A 672 12.90 37.18 3.20
CA ASP A 672 14.30 37.57 3.43
C ASP A 672 14.53 37.89 4.92
N ASP A 673 14.70 36.83 5.72
CA ASP A 673 14.90 36.91 7.17
C ASP A 673 16.25 37.58 7.49
N PRO A 674 16.27 38.74 8.19
CA PRO A 674 17.50 39.47 8.49
C PRO A 674 18.46 38.72 9.43
N ASN A 675 18.02 37.60 10.02
CA ASN A 675 18.85 36.75 10.87
C ASN A 675 19.70 35.73 10.07
N GLY A 676 19.34 35.45 8.81
CA GLY A 676 20.04 34.50 7.94
C GLY A 676 19.12 33.86 6.89
N ASN A 677 19.70 33.22 5.87
CA ASN A 677 18.90 32.60 4.80
C ASN A 677 18.64 31.11 5.02
N ALA A 678 19.70 30.31 5.05
CA ALA A 678 19.67 28.85 5.09
C ALA A 678 20.89 28.30 5.84
N LEU A 679 20.73 27.17 6.52
CA LEU A 679 21.83 26.36 7.05
C LEU A 679 22.59 25.70 5.90
N ASN A 680 23.90 25.51 6.05
CA ASN A 680 24.72 24.71 5.13
C ASN A 680 24.90 23.26 5.62
N GLN A 681 25.40 22.38 4.74
CA GLN A 681 25.59 20.95 5.01
C GLN A 681 26.42 20.69 6.28
N LYS A 682 27.53 21.43 6.46
CA LYS A 682 28.40 21.28 7.62
C LYS A 682 27.70 21.66 8.93
N GLU A 683 26.88 22.72 8.93
CA GLU A 683 26.08 23.10 10.10
C GLU A 683 25.06 22.01 10.46
N MET A 684 24.44 21.37 9.47
CA MET A 684 23.53 20.26 9.68
C MET A 684 24.25 18.99 10.17
N ASP A 685 25.40 18.65 9.60
CA ASP A 685 26.24 17.55 10.07
C ASP A 685 26.69 17.76 11.52
N GLU A 686 27.02 19.01 11.90
CA GLU A 686 27.37 19.39 13.27
C GLU A 686 26.15 19.31 14.21
N LEU A 687 24.97 19.77 13.79
CA LEU A 687 23.73 19.67 14.57
C LEU A 687 23.33 18.21 14.82
N ILE A 688 23.33 17.37 13.78
CA ILE A 688 23.02 15.93 13.90
C ILE A 688 24.03 15.24 14.82
N SER A 689 25.32 15.57 14.70
CA SER A 689 26.36 15.03 15.56
C SER A 689 26.19 15.45 17.03
N TYR A 690 25.83 16.71 17.28
CA TYR A 690 25.59 17.25 18.61
C TYR A 690 24.34 16.62 19.26
N ALA A 691 23.23 16.55 18.52
CA ALA A 691 22.01 15.87 18.94
C ALA A 691 22.28 14.40 19.31
N LYS A 692 23.01 13.67 18.45
CA LYS A 692 23.39 12.28 18.70
C LYS A 692 24.23 12.10 19.98
N GLN A 693 25.16 13.02 20.28
CA GLN A 693 25.93 13.00 21.54
C GLN A 693 25.04 13.24 22.77
N LYS A 694 24.03 14.09 22.64
CA LYS A 694 23.00 14.37 23.66
C LYS A 694 21.91 13.28 23.75
N GLY A 695 21.92 12.29 22.86
CA GLY A 695 20.93 11.21 22.78
C GLY A 695 19.61 11.60 22.09
N ILE A 696 19.61 12.70 21.34
CA ILE A 696 18.48 13.26 20.61
C ILE A 696 18.60 12.87 19.12
N GLY A 697 17.53 12.34 18.52
CA GLY A 697 17.40 12.14 17.08
C GLY A 697 17.07 13.44 16.34
N VAL A 698 17.38 13.51 15.04
CA VAL A 698 16.91 14.58 14.15
C VAL A 698 15.97 14.00 13.10
N ILE A 699 14.76 14.53 13.02
CA ILE A 699 13.73 14.19 12.03
C ILE A 699 13.57 15.39 11.10
N PRO A 700 14.24 15.43 9.93
CA PRO A 700 14.07 16.51 8.96
C PRO A 700 12.67 16.50 8.34
N ALA A 701 12.18 17.68 7.94
CA ALA A 701 11.05 17.81 7.03
C ALA A 701 11.34 18.71 5.83
N LEU A 702 10.95 18.23 4.64
CA LEU A 702 10.79 19.02 3.43
C LEU A 702 9.35 18.85 2.94
N ASN A 703 8.56 19.92 2.96
CA ASN A 703 7.16 19.88 2.58
C ASN A 703 6.98 19.90 1.05
N SER A 704 6.02 19.10 0.57
CA SER A 704 5.50 19.11 -0.80
C SER A 704 4.21 18.26 -0.83
N PRO A 705 3.30 18.41 -1.82
CA PRO A 705 3.32 19.41 -2.88
C PRO A 705 2.75 20.77 -2.44
N GLY A 706 2.26 20.92 -1.20
CA GLY A 706 1.99 22.21 -0.56
C GLY A 706 3.21 22.78 0.17
N HIS A 707 3.09 23.97 0.73
CA HIS A 707 4.10 24.64 1.57
C HIS A 707 5.52 24.65 0.97
N MET A 708 5.64 25.04 -0.31
CA MET A 708 6.88 24.99 -1.07
C MET A 708 7.13 26.25 -1.94
N ASP A 709 6.67 27.43 -1.49
CA ASP A 709 6.83 28.74 -2.16
C ASP A 709 8.24 28.98 -2.72
N ALA A 710 9.27 28.73 -1.91
CA ALA A 710 10.66 28.91 -2.29
C ALA A 710 11.11 27.97 -3.42
N LEU A 711 10.55 26.75 -3.49
CA LEU A 711 10.85 25.80 -4.55
C LEU A 711 10.09 26.13 -5.84
N LEU A 712 8.89 26.70 -5.74
CA LEU A 712 8.11 27.14 -6.90
C LEU A 712 8.83 28.30 -7.63
N VAL A 713 9.25 29.33 -6.89
CA VAL A 713 10.05 30.43 -7.44
C VAL A 713 11.41 29.93 -7.94
N ALA A 714 12.04 28.97 -7.25
CA ALA A 714 13.29 28.36 -7.73
C ALA A 714 13.12 27.61 -9.06
N MET A 715 12.01 26.88 -9.24
CA MET A 715 11.70 26.19 -10.48
C MET A 715 11.50 27.17 -11.66
N GLU A 716 10.79 28.28 -11.44
CA GLU A 716 10.67 29.35 -12.45
C GLU A 716 12.04 29.93 -12.86
N LYS A 717 12.92 30.19 -11.88
CA LYS A 717 14.29 30.68 -12.09
C LYS A 717 15.18 29.68 -12.82
N LEU A 718 14.95 28.37 -12.62
CA LEU A 718 15.59 27.28 -13.35
C LEU A 718 14.93 26.99 -14.71
N GLY A 719 13.94 27.78 -15.11
CA GLY A 719 13.29 27.74 -16.42
C GLY A 719 12.10 26.78 -16.53
N ILE A 720 11.71 26.09 -15.46
CA ILE A 720 10.52 25.24 -15.42
C ILE A 720 9.30 26.16 -15.35
N GLN A 721 8.43 26.11 -16.36
CA GLN A 721 7.32 27.06 -16.50
C GLN A 721 6.09 26.64 -15.70
N ASN A 722 5.41 27.62 -15.09
CA ASN A 722 4.16 27.46 -14.34
C ASN A 722 4.15 26.25 -13.37
N PRO A 723 5.10 26.14 -12.42
CA PRO A 723 5.15 25.01 -11.49
C PRO A 723 3.99 25.02 -10.48
N GLN A 724 3.25 26.12 -10.33
CA GLN A 724 2.22 26.31 -9.31
C GLN A 724 0.84 25.78 -9.72
N ALA A 725 0.09 25.23 -8.77
CA ALA A 725 -1.30 24.86 -8.93
C ALA A 725 -2.19 26.09 -9.18
N TYR A 726 -3.27 25.93 -9.96
CA TYR A 726 -4.23 26.99 -10.26
C TYR A 726 -5.66 26.51 -9.97
N PHE A 727 -6.38 27.25 -9.12
CA PHE A 727 -7.78 26.98 -8.77
C PHE A 727 -8.61 28.27 -8.80
N ASP A 728 -8.96 28.86 -7.64
CA ASP A 728 -9.64 30.17 -7.59
C ASP A 728 -8.66 31.30 -7.96
N ASN A 729 -7.37 31.07 -7.67
CA ASN A 729 -6.22 31.85 -8.13
C ASN A 729 -5.03 30.91 -8.42
N LEU A 730 -3.95 31.48 -8.97
CA LEU A 730 -2.64 30.82 -8.96
C LEU A 730 -2.18 30.71 -7.50
N SER A 731 -1.78 29.52 -7.07
CA SER A 731 -1.18 29.29 -5.75
C SER A 731 0.24 29.87 -5.71
N LYS A 732 0.66 30.29 -4.52
CA LYS A 732 2.05 30.60 -4.19
C LYS A 732 2.72 29.47 -3.41
N THR A 733 1.92 28.64 -2.73
CA THR A 733 2.42 27.61 -1.80
C THR A 733 2.55 26.24 -2.44
N THR A 734 1.78 25.95 -3.50
CA THR A 734 1.48 24.58 -3.94
C THR A 734 1.82 24.32 -5.40
N MET A 735 2.49 23.20 -5.65
CA MET A 735 2.85 22.70 -6.98
C MET A 735 1.66 22.07 -7.71
N ASP A 736 1.59 22.29 -9.03
CA ASP A 736 0.64 21.61 -9.90
C ASP A 736 0.97 20.10 -10.02
N LEU A 737 -0.02 19.26 -9.74
CA LEU A 737 0.08 17.80 -9.87
C LEU A 737 -0.06 17.30 -11.31
N GLU A 738 -0.37 18.18 -12.28
CA GLU A 738 -0.37 17.85 -13.71
C GLU A 738 0.93 18.28 -14.42
N ASN A 739 1.69 19.22 -13.85
CA ASN A 739 3.01 19.63 -14.34
C ASN A 739 4.09 18.58 -14.06
N GLU A 740 4.30 17.67 -15.02
CA GLU A 740 5.33 16.61 -14.92
C GLU A 740 6.76 17.17 -14.78
N GLU A 741 7.08 18.33 -15.37
CA GLU A 741 8.43 18.92 -15.30
C GLU A 741 8.75 19.37 -13.87
N ALA A 742 7.78 20.03 -13.21
CA ALA A 742 7.87 20.46 -11.82
C ALA A 742 7.87 19.27 -10.84
N LYS A 743 6.99 18.27 -11.05
CA LYS A 743 6.96 17.06 -10.24
C LYS A 743 8.26 16.27 -10.31
N ALA A 744 8.84 16.09 -11.49
CA ALA A 744 10.09 15.35 -11.66
C ALA A 744 11.28 16.08 -11.01
N PHE A 745 11.38 17.40 -11.17
CA PHE A 745 12.39 18.20 -10.47
C PHE A 745 12.23 18.10 -8.94
N THR A 746 11.01 18.24 -8.43
CA THR A 746 10.71 18.18 -6.99
C THR A 746 10.99 16.79 -6.40
N LYS A 747 10.62 15.71 -7.11
CA LYS A 747 10.99 14.33 -6.73
C LYS A 747 12.50 14.14 -6.71
N ALA A 748 13.24 14.60 -7.72
CA ALA A 748 14.71 14.50 -7.76
C ALA A 748 15.39 15.29 -6.63
N LEU A 749 14.89 16.51 -6.34
CA LEU A 749 15.36 17.35 -5.25
C LEU A 749 15.15 16.69 -3.88
N ILE A 750 13.92 16.23 -3.59
CA ILE A 750 13.61 15.52 -2.34
C ILE A 750 14.42 14.22 -2.22
N GLY A 751 14.59 13.49 -3.33
CA GLY A 751 15.45 12.30 -3.40
C GLY A 751 16.88 12.60 -2.92
N LYS A 752 17.52 13.65 -3.45
CA LYS A 752 18.86 14.08 -3.02
C LYS A 752 18.93 14.47 -1.53
N TYR A 753 17.89 15.10 -0.95
CA TYR A 753 17.86 15.32 0.50
C TYR A 753 17.69 14.02 1.29
N MET A 754 16.86 13.10 0.83
CA MET A 754 16.75 11.76 1.43
C MET A 754 18.09 11.01 1.35
N ASP A 755 18.83 11.11 0.24
CA ASP A 755 20.18 10.55 0.09
C ASP A 755 21.17 11.15 1.09
N TYR A 756 21.10 12.46 1.38
CA TYR A 756 21.89 13.07 2.45
C TYR A 756 21.49 12.58 3.85
N PHE A 757 20.19 12.43 4.15
CA PHE A 757 19.73 12.02 5.48
C PHE A 757 19.78 10.50 5.73
N ALA A 758 19.93 9.68 4.70
CA ALA A 758 20.11 8.23 4.81
C ALA A 758 21.27 7.88 5.76
N GLY A 759 21.00 7.02 6.76
CA GLY A 759 21.96 6.65 7.81
C GLY A 759 22.30 7.75 8.84
N LYS A 760 21.91 9.02 8.60
CA LYS A 760 22.01 10.12 9.58
C LYS A 760 20.75 10.23 10.44
N SER A 761 19.58 10.11 9.82
CA SER A 761 18.25 10.15 10.45
C SER A 761 17.52 8.80 10.33
N LYS A 762 16.53 8.57 11.19
CA LYS A 762 15.66 7.37 11.14
C LYS A 762 14.36 7.59 10.36
N ILE A 763 13.88 8.84 10.35
CA ILE A 763 12.58 9.25 9.81
C ILE A 763 12.83 10.47 8.93
N PHE A 764 12.12 10.59 7.82
CA PHE A 764 12.09 11.76 6.95
C PHE A 764 10.63 12.15 6.74
N ASN A 765 10.26 13.38 7.11
CA ASN A 765 8.93 13.91 6.88
C ASN A 765 8.85 14.60 5.51
N TYR A 766 7.93 14.15 4.65
CA TYR A 766 7.69 14.79 3.34
C TYR A 766 6.43 15.66 3.30
N GLY A 767 5.80 15.88 4.46
CA GLY A 767 4.75 16.89 4.66
C GLY A 767 3.38 16.46 4.13
N THR A 768 2.97 17.04 3.00
CA THR A 768 1.68 16.83 2.30
C THR A 768 0.43 17.42 2.96
N ASP A 769 0.59 18.28 3.97
CA ASP A 769 -0.46 19.10 4.60
C ASP A 769 -0.94 20.25 3.69
N GLU A 770 -2.14 20.76 4.00
CA GLU A 770 -2.75 22.00 3.48
C GLU A 770 -2.61 22.34 1.99
N TYR A 771 -2.60 21.32 1.11
CA TYR A 771 -2.51 21.46 -0.34
C TYR A 771 -3.41 22.59 -0.89
N ALA A 772 -2.82 23.57 -1.58
CA ALA A 772 -3.46 24.72 -2.22
C ALA A 772 -4.39 25.53 -1.30
N ASN A 773 -4.12 25.60 0.01
CA ASN A 773 -4.91 26.37 0.96
C ASN A 773 -5.12 27.84 0.54
N ASP A 774 -4.09 28.48 0.02
CA ASP A 774 -4.05 29.86 -0.46
C ASP A 774 -4.80 30.12 -1.78
N ALA A 775 -5.12 29.06 -2.53
CA ALA A 775 -5.80 29.11 -3.83
C ALA A 775 -7.21 28.48 -3.83
N THR A 776 -7.67 28.00 -2.66
CA THR A 776 -8.94 27.28 -2.49
C THR A 776 -9.68 27.64 -1.20
N ASN A 777 -9.28 28.73 -0.52
CA ASN A 777 -9.83 29.12 0.79
C ASN A 777 -9.76 27.96 1.83
N ALA A 778 -8.63 27.26 1.87
CA ALA A 778 -8.39 26.06 2.67
C ALA A 778 -9.38 24.90 2.38
N GLN A 779 -9.68 24.64 1.10
CA GLN A 779 -10.55 23.54 0.64
C GLN A 779 -9.87 22.59 -0.35
N GLY A 780 -8.54 22.59 -0.44
CA GLY A 780 -7.78 21.91 -1.50
C GLY A 780 -8.08 20.43 -1.70
N TRP A 781 -8.36 19.66 -0.64
CA TRP A 781 -8.75 18.25 -0.77
C TRP A 781 -10.11 18.06 -1.45
N TYR A 782 -11.05 18.99 -1.21
CA TYR A 782 -12.31 19.04 -1.94
C TYR A 782 -12.07 19.42 -3.41
N TYR A 783 -11.20 20.41 -3.69
CA TYR A 783 -10.84 20.78 -5.06
C TYR A 783 -10.15 19.61 -5.80
N LEU A 784 -9.22 18.89 -5.15
CA LEU A 784 -8.58 17.71 -5.70
C LEU A 784 -9.59 16.58 -6.00
N LYS A 785 -10.63 16.38 -5.19
CA LYS A 785 -11.71 15.42 -5.54
C LYS A 785 -12.65 15.96 -6.63
N TYR A 786 -12.94 17.27 -6.64
CA TYR A 786 -13.79 17.93 -7.64
C TYR A 786 -13.19 17.89 -9.06
N TYR A 787 -11.89 18.18 -9.18
CA TYR A 787 -11.13 18.11 -10.44
C TYR A 787 -10.54 16.71 -10.73
N ASN A 788 -10.89 15.67 -9.95
CA ASN A 788 -10.40 14.29 -10.08
C ASN A 788 -8.86 14.13 -9.98
N LEU A 789 -8.16 15.12 -9.43
CA LEU A 789 -6.70 15.15 -9.21
C LEU A 789 -6.26 14.43 -7.92
N TYR A 790 -7.18 14.08 -7.02
CA TYR A 790 -6.86 13.38 -5.76
C TYR A 790 -6.15 12.02 -5.98
N GLY A 791 -6.40 11.36 -7.13
CA GLY A 791 -5.64 10.18 -7.53
C GLY A 791 -4.16 10.47 -7.84
N LYS A 792 -3.85 11.61 -8.48
CA LYS A 792 -2.48 12.07 -8.75
C LYS A 792 -1.77 12.51 -7.46
N PHE A 793 -2.50 13.10 -6.52
CA PHE A 793 -1.95 13.41 -5.19
C PHE A 793 -1.50 12.13 -4.46
N ALA A 794 -2.33 11.09 -4.43
CA ALA A 794 -1.96 9.83 -3.79
C ALA A 794 -0.78 9.14 -4.49
N GLU A 795 -0.72 9.16 -5.82
CA GLU A 795 0.44 8.68 -6.58
C GLU A 795 1.73 9.43 -6.20
N TYR A 796 1.67 10.76 -6.08
CA TYR A 796 2.79 11.59 -5.65
C TYR A 796 3.24 11.24 -4.22
N ALA A 797 2.31 11.21 -3.26
CA ALA A 797 2.59 10.89 -1.86
C ALA A 797 3.15 9.46 -1.68
N ASN A 798 2.61 8.48 -2.42
CA ASN A 798 3.09 7.10 -2.43
C ASN A 798 4.48 7.00 -3.07
N THR A 799 4.80 7.82 -4.08
CA THR A 799 6.16 7.88 -4.65
C THR A 799 7.17 8.32 -3.60
N LEU A 800 6.86 9.38 -2.83
CA LEU A 800 7.76 9.87 -1.77
C LEU A 800 7.90 8.87 -0.62
N ALA A 801 6.84 8.14 -0.28
CA ALA A 801 6.89 7.04 0.68
C ALA A 801 7.82 5.90 0.23
N ALA A 802 7.77 5.51 -1.05
CA ALA A 802 8.66 4.52 -1.64
C ALA A 802 10.13 5.00 -1.64
N MET A 803 10.39 6.21 -2.15
CA MET A 803 11.73 6.82 -2.20
C MET A 803 12.42 6.89 -0.84
N ALA A 804 11.67 7.12 0.25
CA ALA A 804 12.18 7.07 1.61
C ALA A 804 12.55 5.64 2.04
N LYS A 805 11.65 4.66 1.83
CA LYS A 805 11.87 3.26 2.20
C LYS A 805 13.06 2.64 1.46
N GLU A 806 13.23 2.93 0.17
CA GLU A 806 14.38 2.54 -0.65
C GLU A 806 15.72 3.00 -0.05
N ARG A 807 15.73 4.14 0.64
CA ARG A 807 16.91 4.75 1.29
C ARG A 807 17.07 4.35 2.76
N GLY A 808 16.27 3.40 3.24
CA GLY A 808 16.25 2.97 4.64
C GLY A 808 15.69 4.03 5.60
N LEU A 809 14.95 5.02 5.10
CA LEU A 809 14.31 6.06 5.90
C LEU A 809 12.84 5.72 6.20
N GLN A 810 12.48 5.91 7.46
CA GLN A 810 11.13 6.09 7.98
C GLN A 810 10.25 7.07 7.17
N PRO A 811 9.31 6.72 6.25
CA PRO A 811 8.44 7.74 5.68
C PRO A 811 7.52 8.31 6.77
N MET A 812 7.40 9.63 6.83
CA MET A 812 6.42 10.35 7.66
C MET A 812 5.73 11.45 6.83
N ALA A 813 4.45 11.68 7.10
CA ALA A 813 3.64 12.73 6.48
C ALA A 813 2.56 13.20 7.46
N PHE A 814 1.97 14.37 7.23
CA PHE A 814 0.79 14.83 7.98
C PHE A 814 -0.49 14.11 7.52
N ASN A 815 -1.54 14.14 8.35
CA ASN A 815 -2.71 13.28 8.16
C ASN A 815 -3.71 13.77 7.10
N ASP A 816 -3.52 14.96 6.55
CA ASP A 816 -4.54 15.73 5.83
C ASP A 816 -4.97 15.07 4.52
N GLY A 817 -3.99 14.73 3.66
CA GLY A 817 -4.26 14.16 2.35
C GLY A 817 -4.72 12.70 2.38
N PHE A 818 -4.57 11.97 3.49
CA PHE A 818 -4.78 10.53 3.56
C PHE A 818 -6.25 10.16 3.79
N TYR A 819 -6.85 9.41 2.86
CA TYR A 819 -8.25 8.90 2.93
C TYR A 819 -9.33 9.97 3.21
N TYR A 820 -9.18 11.17 2.64
CA TYR A 820 -10.04 12.34 2.84
C TYR A 820 -11.55 12.02 2.78
N GLU A 821 -12.31 12.53 3.76
CA GLU A 821 -13.70 12.21 4.10
C GLU A 821 -13.98 10.77 4.60
N ASP A 822 -12.99 10.11 5.21
CA ASP A 822 -13.09 8.70 5.65
C ASP A 822 -13.45 7.76 4.45
N LYS A 823 -12.85 8.02 3.26
CA LYS A 823 -13.14 7.32 1.99
C LYS A 823 -11.89 6.68 1.38
N ASP A 824 -12.08 5.47 0.84
CA ASP A 824 -11.09 4.59 0.19
C ASP A 824 -11.35 4.41 -1.32
N ASP A 825 -11.84 5.46 -1.98
CA ASP A 825 -11.88 5.54 -3.44
C ASP A 825 -10.49 5.62 -4.09
N VAL A 826 -9.47 5.98 -3.29
CA VAL A 826 -8.04 6.04 -3.63
C VAL A 826 -7.23 5.40 -2.50
N GLU A 827 -6.13 4.71 -2.83
CA GLU A 827 -5.29 3.97 -1.89
C GLU A 827 -3.95 4.66 -1.63
N PHE A 828 -3.49 4.62 -0.38
CA PHE A 828 -2.24 5.20 0.10
C PHE A 828 -1.30 4.13 0.66
N ASP A 829 0.01 4.40 0.66
CA ASP A 829 1.05 3.53 1.24
C ASP A 829 0.83 3.40 2.76
N LYS A 830 0.84 2.16 3.28
CA LYS A 830 0.49 1.85 4.69
C LYS A 830 1.66 1.93 5.65
N ASP A 831 2.90 1.99 5.14
CA ASP A 831 4.08 2.07 5.99
C ASP A 831 4.32 3.49 6.52
N VAL A 832 3.65 4.51 5.97
CA VAL A 832 3.80 5.92 6.35
C VAL A 832 3.43 6.13 7.82
N LEU A 833 4.34 6.71 8.59
CA LEU A 833 4.06 7.20 9.94
C LEU A 833 3.22 8.48 9.82
N ILE A 834 1.99 8.46 10.35
CA ILE A 834 1.09 9.61 10.23
C ILE A 834 1.33 10.57 11.41
N SER A 835 1.85 11.76 11.10
CA SER A 835 1.90 12.92 11.99
C SER A 835 0.49 13.51 12.11
N TYR A 836 -0.28 13.00 13.07
CA TYR A 836 -1.70 13.33 13.19
C TYR A 836 -1.91 14.55 14.09
N TRP A 837 -2.43 15.64 13.53
CA TRP A 837 -2.57 16.91 14.23
C TRP A 837 -4.01 17.41 14.40
N SER A 838 -4.91 17.07 13.46
CA SER A 838 -6.28 17.58 13.41
C SER A 838 -7.21 16.67 12.59
N LYS A 839 -8.54 16.75 12.82
CA LYS A 839 -9.55 16.25 11.83
C LYS A 839 -10.09 17.40 10.94
N GLY A 840 -9.36 18.52 10.91
CA GLY A 840 -9.75 19.73 10.19
C GLY A 840 -10.95 20.44 10.81
N TRP A 841 -11.66 21.18 9.97
CA TRP A 841 -12.78 22.06 10.33
C TRP A 841 -13.88 21.98 9.26
N TRP A 842 -14.92 22.80 9.38
CA TRP A 842 -16.03 22.83 8.43
C TRP A 842 -15.53 23.13 7.01
N GLY A 843 -15.69 22.16 6.10
CA GLY A 843 -15.22 22.24 4.70
C GLY A 843 -13.83 21.61 4.46
N TYR A 844 -13.12 21.24 5.52
CA TYR A 844 -11.80 20.62 5.50
C TYR A 844 -11.89 19.25 6.20
N ASN A 845 -12.61 18.33 5.55
CA ASN A 845 -13.15 17.11 6.15
C ASN A 845 -12.12 15.95 6.20
N LEU A 846 -11.05 16.09 6.98
CA LEU A 846 -9.95 15.11 7.04
C LEU A 846 -10.42 13.72 7.53
N ALA A 847 -9.65 12.66 7.22
CA ALA A 847 -9.90 11.33 7.76
C ALA A 847 -9.73 11.31 9.30
N SER A 848 -10.57 10.53 9.98
CA SER A 848 -10.47 10.33 11.43
C SER A 848 -9.28 9.43 11.79
N PRO A 849 -8.69 9.59 13.00
CA PRO A 849 -7.62 8.71 13.43
C PRO A 849 -8.14 7.27 13.63
N GLN A 850 -9.43 7.08 13.97
CA GLN A 850 -10.06 5.76 14.00
C GLN A 850 -10.09 5.11 12.60
N TYR A 851 -10.43 5.86 11.56
CA TYR A 851 -10.43 5.34 10.19
C TYR A 851 -9.02 5.01 9.71
N LEU A 852 -8.04 5.91 9.92
CA LEU A 852 -6.65 5.64 9.57
C LEU A 852 -6.07 4.45 10.37
N ALA A 853 -6.43 4.29 11.64
CA ALA A 853 -6.09 3.09 12.41
C ALA A 853 -6.70 1.82 11.80
N SER A 854 -7.95 1.88 11.32
CA SER A 854 -8.59 0.76 10.61
C SER A 854 -7.93 0.39 9.26
N LYS A 855 -7.16 1.33 8.67
CA LYS A 855 -6.33 1.10 7.49
C LYS A 855 -4.92 0.58 7.81
N GLY A 856 -4.58 0.45 9.10
CA GLY A 856 -3.31 -0.10 9.60
C GLY A 856 -2.25 0.94 9.99
N TYR A 857 -2.57 2.23 9.94
CA TYR A 857 -1.59 3.30 10.21
C TYR A 857 -1.14 3.35 11.68
N LYS A 858 0.12 3.76 11.86
CA LYS A 858 0.71 4.16 13.14
C LYS A 858 0.77 5.68 13.20
N PHE A 859 0.61 6.25 14.39
CA PHE A 859 0.61 7.71 14.57
C PHE A 859 1.80 8.22 15.38
N LEU A 860 2.37 9.35 14.93
CA LEU A 860 2.99 10.32 15.83
C LEU A 860 1.89 11.32 16.21
N ASN A 861 1.61 11.47 17.51
CA ASN A 861 0.55 12.35 17.98
C ASN A 861 1.01 13.81 18.00
N THR A 862 0.71 14.55 16.94
CA THR A 862 1.15 15.94 16.71
C THR A 862 0.02 16.93 17.05
N ASN A 863 -0.72 16.68 18.13
CA ASN A 863 -2.01 17.32 18.41
C ASN A 863 -1.92 18.86 18.39
N GLY A 864 -2.76 19.50 17.56
CA GLY A 864 -2.86 20.95 17.43
C GLY A 864 -3.18 21.71 18.74
N ASP A 865 -3.67 21.01 19.77
CA ASP A 865 -3.79 21.54 21.13
C ASP A 865 -2.47 22.08 21.69
N TRP A 866 -1.32 21.51 21.31
CA TRP A 866 0.01 21.89 21.82
C TRP A 866 0.76 22.87 20.92
N TYR A 867 0.14 23.36 19.84
CA TYR A 867 0.79 24.28 18.89
C TYR A 867 1.04 25.66 19.52
N TYR A 868 2.27 26.18 19.37
CA TYR A 868 2.59 27.59 19.60
C TYR A 868 3.11 28.25 18.33
N ILE A 869 2.40 29.25 17.83
CA ILE A 869 2.82 30.09 16.70
C ILE A 869 3.61 31.28 17.27
N LEU A 870 4.82 31.55 16.77
CA LEU A 870 5.69 32.59 17.31
C LEU A 870 5.01 33.98 17.36
N GLY A 871 5.00 34.58 18.56
CA GLY A 871 4.39 35.90 18.79
C GLY A 871 2.86 35.92 18.82
N GLN A 872 2.19 34.77 18.70
CA GLN A 872 0.73 34.65 18.72
C GLN A 872 0.15 34.97 20.09
N LYS A 873 -0.88 35.83 20.11
CA LYS A 873 -1.54 36.32 21.31
C LYS A 873 -2.98 35.78 21.45
N PRO A 874 -3.60 35.86 22.63
CA PRO A 874 -5.00 35.46 22.82
C PRO A 874 -5.97 36.14 21.86
N GLU A 875 -5.74 37.41 21.52
CA GLU A 875 -6.54 38.19 20.57
C GLU A 875 -6.36 37.78 19.09
N ASP A 876 -5.24 37.12 18.73
CA ASP A 876 -5.04 36.55 17.39
C ASP A 876 -5.78 35.19 17.22
N GLY A 877 -6.19 34.56 18.33
CA GLY A 877 -6.73 33.19 18.34
C GLY A 877 -5.68 32.12 18.05
N GLY A 878 -6.11 30.93 17.59
CA GLY A 878 -5.21 29.85 17.18
C GLY A 878 -4.39 29.23 18.32
N GLY A 879 -3.09 29.08 18.08
CA GLY A 879 -2.10 28.49 19.01
C GLY A 879 -1.22 29.55 19.68
N PHE A 880 -1.75 30.24 20.69
CA PHE A 880 -0.98 31.20 21.51
C PHE A 880 -0.41 30.54 22.78
N LEU A 881 0.75 31.02 23.24
CA LEU A 881 1.57 30.36 24.28
C LEU A 881 0.79 29.92 25.53
N GLN A 882 -0.07 30.79 26.07
CA GLN A 882 -0.82 30.49 27.30
C GLN A 882 -1.81 29.31 27.11
N LYS A 883 -2.46 29.22 25.95
CA LYS A 883 -3.34 28.08 25.62
C LYS A 883 -2.54 26.80 25.42
N ALA A 884 -1.41 26.88 24.69
CA ALA A 884 -0.52 25.73 24.49
C ALA A 884 -0.03 25.18 25.84
N LEU A 885 0.42 26.06 26.76
CA LEU A 885 0.83 25.70 28.13
C LEU A 885 -0.29 24.98 28.89
N GLU A 886 -1.49 25.54 28.94
CA GLU A 886 -2.65 24.92 29.60
C GLU A 886 -3.02 23.57 28.97
N ASN A 887 -2.89 23.43 27.65
CA ASN A 887 -3.18 22.20 26.94
C ASN A 887 -2.13 21.09 27.16
N THR A 888 -0.92 21.42 27.62
CA THR A 888 0.05 20.38 28.06
C THR A 888 -0.42 19.60 29.29
N GLU A 889 -1.34 20.17 30.09
CA GLU A 889 -1.98 19.51 31.23
C GLU A 889 -3.33 18.87 30.83
N LYS A 890 -4.15 19.62 30.07
CA LYS A 890 -5.53 19.22 29.74
C LYS A 890 -5.65 18.12 28.69
N THR A 891 -4.71 18.04 27.74
CA THR A 891 -4.74 17.09 26.62
C THR A 891 -3.75 15.96 26.90
N PRO A 892 -4.21 14.71 27.16
CA PRO A 892 -3.32 13.61 27.52
C PRO A 892 -2.31 13.23 26.43
N PHE A 893 -1.12 12.75 26.81
CA PHE A 893 -0.03 12.40 25.88
C PHE A 893 -0.46 11.53 24.68
N ASN A 894 -1.34 10.53 24.90
CA ASN A 894 -1.83 9.62 23.85
C ASN A 894 -3.12 10.10 23.14
N GLN A 895 -3.68 11.27 23.49
CA GLN A 895 -4.91 11.77 22.87
C GLN A 895 -4.64 12.39 21.51
N LEU A 896 -4.96 11.64 20.45
CA LEU A 896 -5.01 12.14 19.08
C LEU A 896 -6.13 13.18 18.94
N ALA A 897 -5.90 14.20 18.13
CA ALA A 897 -6.89 15.27 17.92
C ALA A 897 -8.24 14.72 17.40
N SER A 898 -9.33 15.41 17.74
CA SER A 898 -10.73 14.97 17.59
C SER A 898 -11.18 13.74 18.41
N THR A 899 -10.28 13.13 19.20
CA THR A 899 -10.62 12.01 20.09
C THR A 899 -10.66 12.41 21.56
N LYS A 900 -11.23 11.54 22.40
CA LYS A 900 -11.21 11.66 23.86
C LYS A 900 -10.55 10.42 24.46
N TYR A 901 -9.42 10.59 25.11
CA TYR A 901 -8.66 9.52 25.75
C TYR A 901 -9.14 9.32 27.20
N PRO A 902 -9.23 8.07 27.73
CA PRO A 902 -8.91 6.79 27.09
C PRO A 902 -10.11 6.13 26.37
N GLU A 903 -11.26 6.78 26.27
CA GLU A 903 -12.47 6.24 25.59
C GLU A 903 -12.19 5.84 24.13
N VAL A 904 -11.31 6.59 23.47
CA VAL A 904 -10.61 6.19 22.25
C VAL A 904 -9.13 6.08 22.58
N SER A 905 -8.57 4.88 22.45
CA SER A 905 -7.15 4.59 22.65
C SER A 905 -6.60 3.90 21.40
N LEU A 906 -5.75 4.61 20.64
CA LEU A 906 -5.20 4.15 19.37
C LEU A 906 -3.66 4.06 19.45
N PRO A 907 -3.00 3.20 18.65
CA PRO A 907 -1.55 3.01 18.72
C PRO A 907 -0.76 4.25 18.25
N THR A 908 -0.13 4.95 19.19
CA THR A 908 0.84 6.03 18.89
C THR A 908 2.26 5.57 19.21
N VAL A 909 3.22 5.86 18.32
CA VAL A 909 4.66 5.62 18.58
C VAL A 909 5.23 6.65 19.56
N GLY A 910 4.54 7.78 19.71
CA GLY A 910 4.96 8.90 20.54
C GLY A 910 4.10 10.13 20.26
N SER A 911 4.58 11.28 20.75
CA SER A 911 3.87 12.56 20.61
C SER A 911 4.83 13.71 20.34
N MET A 912 4.35 14.71 19.59
CA MET A 912 5.11 15.85 19.11
C MET A 912 4.43 17.16 19.51
N LEU A 913 5.17 18.02 20.21
CA LEU A 913 4.80 19.40 20.46
C LEU A 913 5.45 20.28 19.38
N ALA A 914 4.72 21.26 18.84
CA ALA A 914 5.19 22.03 17.67
C ALA A 914 5.19 23.54 17.89
N VAL A 915 6.30 24.16 17.47
CA VAL A 915 6.50 25.61 17.39
C VAL A 915 6.54 26.00 15.92
N TRP A 916 5.58 26.85 15.52
CA TRP A 916 5.34 27.26 14.14
C TRP A 916 5.67 28.73 13.90
N ALA A 917 6.02 29.08 12.67
CA ALA A 917 6.53 30.41 12.31
C ALA A 917 5.72 31.06 11.17
N ASP A 918 4.39 30.90 11.19
CA ASP A 918 3.38 31.47 10.28
C ASP A 918 3.58 32.98 10.00
N ARG A 919 4.09 33.69 11.00
CA ARG A 919 4.55 35.08 10.93
C ARG A 919 6.06 35.09 11.19
N PRO A 920 6.92 34.78 10.20
CA PRO A 920 8.35 34.53 10.44
C PRO A 920 9.13 35.80 10.82
N GLN A 921 8.52 36.99 10.65
CA GLN A 921 8.98 38.26 11.20
C GLN A 921 8.78 38.42 12.72
N ALA A 922 8.11 37.47 13.38
CA ALA A 922 8.00 37.43 14.83
C ALA A 922 9.36 37.12 15.50
N GLU A 923 9.54 37.67 16.69
CA GLU A 923 10.72 37.41 17.52
C GLU A 923 10.69 35.98 18.07
N TYR A 924 11.74 35.19 17.81
CA TYR A 924 11.94 33.92 18.52
C TYR A 924 12.42 34.21 19.93
N LYS A 925 11.64 33.74 20.92
CA LYS A 925 11.91 33.90 22.35
C LYS A 925 12.17 32.55 23.00
N GLU A 926 13.43 32.25 23.17
CA GLU A 926 13.92 30.98 23.71
C GLU A 926 13.25 30.60 25.04
N GLU A 927 12.99 31.57 25.91
CA GLU A 927 12.32 31.37 27.19
C GLU A 927 10.84 30.94 27.06
N GLU A 928 10.14 31.35 25.99
CA GLU A 928 8.76 30.96 25.74
C GLU A 928 8.68 29.50 25.28
N ILE A 929 9.54 29.11 24.33
CA ILE A 929 9.65 27.73 23.84
C ILE A 929 10.12 26.81 24.97
N PHE A 930 11.16 27.19 25.73
CA PHE A 930 11.68 26.37 26.83
C PHE A 930 10.66 26.21 27.96
N LYS A 931 9.85 27.24 28.26
CA LYS A 931 8.75 27.14 29.22
C LYS A 931 7.69 26.14 28.74
N LEU A 932 7.32 26.16 27.46
CA LEU A 932 6.36 25.23 26.86
C LEU A 932 6.87 23.79 26.84
N MET A 933 8.12 23.57 26.42
CA MET A 933 8.78 22.27 26.48
C MET A 933 8.82 21.72 27.91
N THR A 934 9.17 22.57 28.89
CA THR A 934 9.26 22.16 30.31
C THR A 934 7.89 21.76 30.84
N ALA A 935 6.82 22.51 30.53
CA ALA A 935 5.46 22.16 30.93
C ALA A 935 5.01 20.81 30.34
N PHE A 936 5.29 20.55 29.06
CA PHE A 936 4.93 19.27 28.44
C PHE A 936 5.67 18.07 29.05
N ALA A 937 6.97 18.21 29.35
CA ALA A 937 7.74 17.20 30.05
C ALA A 937 7.29 17.00 31.51
N ASP A 938 6.93 18.08 32.21
CA ASP A 938 6.54 18.03 33.62
C ASP A 938 5.09 17.57 33.86
N HIS A 939 4.18 17.68 32.89
CA HIS A 939 2.87 17.04 32.98
C HIS A 939 2.88 15.56 32.59
N ASN A 940 3.93 15.08 31.90
CA ASN A 940 4.01 13.73 31.33
C ASN A 940 5.28 12.96 31.78
N LYS A 941 5.71 13.17 33.04
CA LYS A 941 7.00 12.70 33.60
C LYS A 941 7.25 11.18 33.52
N ASP A 942 6.23 10.38 33.25
CA ASP A 942 6.31 8.93 33.07
C ASP A 942 6.74 8.51 31.65
N TYR A 943 6.61 9.39 30.65
CA TYR A 943 7.10 9.18 29.27
C TYR A 943 8.48 9.81 29.03
N PHE A 944 8.75 10.96 29.63
CA PHE A 944 10.01 11.69 29.48
C PHE A 944 11.12 11.04 30.32
N LYS A 945 12.35 11.01 29.79
CA LYS A 945 13.52 10.51 30.55
C LYS A 945 13.90 11.46 31.69
N ALA A 946 14.55 10.92 32.71
CA ALA A 946 15.32 11.73 33.65
C ALA A 946 16.49 12.44 32.94
N ASN A 947 17.04 13.48 33.56
CA ASN A 947 18.25 14.16 33.08
C ASN A 947 19.50 13.35 33.48
N TYR A 948 20.21 12.83 32.47
CA TYR A 948 21.46 12.07 32.62
C TYR A 948 22.73 12.88 32.32
N GLU A 949 22.65 14.20 32.11
CA GLU A 949 23.83 15.00 31.74
C GLU A 949 24.91 14.97 32.82
N SER A 950 24.53 15.08 34.10
CA SER A 950 25.47 14.88 35.22
C SER A 950 26.08 13.47 35.28
N VAL A 951 25.43 12.45 34.71
CA VAL A 951 26.00 11.09 34.58
C VAL A 951 26.99 11.04 33.43
N ARG A 952 26.66 11.63 32.27
CA ARG A 952 27.53 11.75 31.09
C ARG A 952 28.80 12.56 31.42
N ASP A 953 28.66 13.67 32.13
CA ASP A 953 29.78 14.51 32.59
C ASP A 953 30.70 13.74 33.53
N GLU A 954 30.15 12.92 34.43
CA GLU A 954 30.96 12.12 35.37
C GLU A 954 31.62 10.92 34.68
N LEU A 955 30.98 10.33 33.66
CA LEU A 955 31.59 9.35 32.76
C LEU A 955 32.73 9.95 31.93
N ALA A 956 32.59 11.18 31.42
CA ALA A 956 33.61 11.87 30.65
C ALA A 956 34.88 12.20 31.46
N LYS A 957 34.82 12.13 32.80
CA LYS A 957 35.97 12.27 33.71
C LYS A 957 36.70 10.95 33.98
N VAL A 958 36.19 9.81 33.50
CA VAL A 958 36.85 8.51 33.66
C VAL A 958 38.13 8.48 32.82
N PRO A 959 39.29 8.07 33.39
CA PRO A 959 40.53 7.92 32.62
C PRO A 959 40.35 6.95 31.45
N SER A 960 40.84 7.33 30.26
CA SER A 960 40.78 6.48 29.06
C SER A 960 41.71 5.27 29.15
N ASP A 961 42.84 5.40 29.86
CA ASP A 961 43.67 4.27 30.28
C ASP A 961 43.35 3.87 31.72
N LEU A 962 42.79 2.66 31.88
CA LEU A 962 42.51 2.05 33.17
C LEU A 962 43.56 0.99 33.58
N SER A 963 44.57 0.73 32.74
CA SER A 963 45.60 -0.29 33.02
C SER A 963 46.57 0.09 34.13
N ILE A 964 46.72 1.39 34.40
CA ILE A 964 47.57 1.94 35.47
C ILE A 964 46.92 1.87 36.87
N TYR A 965 45.74 1.26 37.03
CA TYR A 965 44.98 1.19 38.28
C TYR A 965 44.77 -0.25 38.77
N THR A 966 44.56 -0.45 40.08
CA THR A 966 44.37 -1.80 40.64
C THR A 966 43.06 -2.45 40.14
N PRO A 967 43.04 -3.77 39.85
CA PRO A 967 41.88 -4.46 39.29
C PRO A 967 40.59 -4.29 40.09
N GLU A 968 40.69 -4.24 41.43
CA GLU A 968 39.53 -4.12 42.33
C GLU A 968 38.88 -2.74 42.24
N SER A 969 39.68 -1.68 42.04
CA SER A 969 39.17 -0.32 41.86
C SER A 969 38.54 -0.14 40.47
N VAL A 970 39.13 -0.74 39.44
CA VAL A 970 38.57 -0.80 38.08
C VAL A 970 37.29 -1.64 38.03
N ALA A 971 37.21 -2.76 38.76
CA ALA A 971 36.00 -3.57 38.89
C ALA A 971 34.89 -2.80 39.62
N SER A 972 35.23 -2.05 40.67
CA SER A 972 34.29 -1.17 41.38
C SER A 972 33.73 -0.06 40.49
N LEU A 973 34.57 0.53 39.63
CA LEU A 973 34.13 1.50 38.62
C LEU A 973 33.21 0.86 37.57
N LYS A 974 33.59 -0.31 37.02
CA LYS A 974 32.75 -1.04 36.05
C LYS A 974 31.40 -1.45 36.65
N ALA A 975 31.34 -1.83 37.92
CA ALA A 975 30.07 -2.07 38.61
C ALA A 975 29.22 -0.79 38.70
N ALA A 976 29.82 0.35 39.07
CA ALA A 976 29.11 1.63 39.09
C ALA A 976 28.65 2.13 37.70
N GLN A 977 29.34 1.73 36.62
CA GLN A 977 28.93 1.97 35.23
C GLN A 977 27.79 1.04 34.78
N ASN A 978 27.86 -0.24 35.14
CA ASN A 978 26.86 -1.25 34.78
C ASN A 978 25.52 -1.06 35.51
N ASP A 979 25.52 -0.45 36.69
CA ASP A 979 24.31 -0.14 37.48
C ASP A 979 23.49 1.05 36.91
N ILE A 980 23.93 1.67 35.81
CA ILE A 980 23.22 2.80 35.18
C ILE A 980 22.10 2.27 34.29
N ASP A 981 20.87 2.22 34.81
CA ASP A 981 19.67 2.12 33.97
C ASP A 981 19.45 3.48 33.29
N TRP A 982 19.52 3.51 31.95
CA TRP A 982 19.32 4.71 31.12
C TRP A 982 17.86 4.97 30.72
N GLU A 983 16.93 4.12 31.18
CA GLU A 983 15.49 4.18 30.89
C GLU A 983 14.64 4.63 32.10
N LEU A 984 15.26 5.16 33.17
CA LEU A 984 14.51 5.80 34.25
C LEU A 984 13.83 7.09 33.75
N ASN A 985 12.53 7.20 34.03
CA ASN A 985 11.71 8.36 33.66
C ASN A 985 11.90 9.56 34.61
N ARG A 986 11.37 10.72 34.22
CA ARG A 986 11.57 12.01 34.88
C ARG A 986 11.06 12.08 36.32
N ASN A 987 10.18 11.16 36.76
CA ASN A 987 9.81 11.03 38.18
C ASN A 987 10.97 10.49 39.05
N LYS A 988 11.92 9.76 38.45
CA LYS A 988 13.00 9.03 39.13
C LYS A 988 14.34 9.79 39.10
N GLN A 989 14.33 11.11 38.92
CA GLN A 989 15.55 11.95 38.91
C GLN A 989 16.43 11.70 40.15
N ALA A 990 15.82 11.64 41.35
CA ALA A 990 16.52 11.36 42.61
C ALA A 990 17.07 9.91 42.74
N GLU A 991 16.87 9.05 41.75
CA GLU A 991 17.58 7.78 41.57
C GLU A 991 18.80 7.97 40.66
N VAL A 992 18.66 8.71 39.54
CA VAL A 992 19.77 9.10 38.66
C VAL A 992 20.82 9.94 39.39
N ASP A 993 20.41 10.87 40.24
CA ASP A 993 21.33 11.70 41.04
C ASP A 993 22.21 10.85 41.98
N LYS A 994 21.70 9.70 42.44
CA LYS A 994 22.48 8.72 43.24
C LYS A 994 23.46 7.94 42.38
N LEU A 995 23.13 7.67 41.11
CA LEU A 995 24.08 7.07 40.15
C LEU A 995 25.27 8.01 39.90
N VAL A 996 25.04 9.32 39.75
CA VAL A 996 26.13 10.32 39.67
C VAL A 996 27.03 10.26 40.90
N ALA A 997 26.45 10.25 42.10
CA ALA A 997 27.22 10.17 43.35
C ALA A 997 28.01 8.85 43.47
N LYS A 998 27.42 7.71 43.10
CA LYS A 998 28.07 6.40 43.09
C LYS A 998 29.22 6.33 42.08
N LEU A 999 29.00 6.83 40.87
CA LEU A 999 30.00 6.85 39.80
C LEU A 999 31.17 7.77 40.16
N ARG A 1000 30.91 8.96 40.71
CA ARG A 1000 31.94 9.86 41.24
C ARG A 1000 32.77 9.18 42.32
N ALA A 1001 32.12 8.58 43.31
CA ALA A 1001 32.81 7.86 44.37
C ALA A 1001 33.66 6.69 43.85
N ALA A 1002 33.18 5.95 42.84
CA ALA A 1002 33.96 4.88 42.22
C ALA A 1002 35.17 5.40 41.43
N ARG A 1003 35.01 6.50 40.68
CA ARG A 1003 36.11 7.18 39.97
C ARG A 1003 37.16 7.74 40.94
N GLU A 1004 36.75 8.33 42.06
CA GLU A 1004 37.65 8.92 43.06
C GLU A 1004 38.34 7.88 43.94
N ASN A 1005 37.83 6.64 43.98
CA ASN A 1005 38.48 5.49 44.62
C ASN A 1005 39.33 4.65 43.65
N LEU A 1006 39.60 5.12 42.43
CA LEU A 1006 40.59 4.51 41.53
C LEU A 1006 41.99 4.58 42.17
N LYS A 1007 42.60 3.43 42.44
CA LYS A 1007 43.91 3.33 43.10
C LYS A 1007 45.00 3.05 42.06
N PRO A 1008 46.00 3.92 41.87
CA PRO A 1008 47.10 3.62 40.96
C PRO A 1008 47.88 2.37 41.38
N LEU A 1009 48.43 1.64 40.41
CA LEU A 1009 49.44 0.63 40.65
C LEU A 1009 50.71 1.31 41.18
N SER A 1010 51.06 1.04 42.45
CA SER A 1010 52.16 1.72 43.11
C SER A 1010 53.53 1.23 42.61
N HIS A 1011 54.15 2.00 41.72
CA HIS A 1011 55.61 2.09 41.73
C HIS A 1011 56.04 2.74 43.05
N ASN A 1012 57.08 2.22 43.69
CA ASN A 1012 57.59 2.79 44.95
C ASN A 1012 58.11 4.24 44.72
N GLY A 1013 57.88 5.11 45.71
CA GLY A 1013 58.19 6.54 45.65
C GLY A 1013 59.70 6.88 45.71
N SER A 1014 60.09 8.14 45.91
CA SER A 1014 59.29 9.29 46.37
C SER A 1014 59.88 10.64 45.91
N THR A 1015 59.35 11.74 46.45
CA THR A 1015 59.67 13.14 46.12
C THR A 1015 61.06 13.61 46.61
N ALA A 1016 61.71 14.43 45.77
CA ALA A 1016 62.69 15.49 46.08
C ALA A 1016 64.04 15.13 46.75
N GLN A 1017 65.11 15.48 46.01
CA GLN A 1017 66.52 15.70 46.39
C GLN A 1017 67.39 14.55 46.96
N ASP A 1018 68.51 14.36 46.24
CA ASP A 1018 69.87 14.09 46.73
C ASP A 1018 70.18 12.80 47.54
N GLU A 1019 70.62 11.80 46.77
CA GLU A 1019 71.65 10.78 47.04
C GLU A 1019 71.57 9.79 48.24
N LYS A 1020 71.58 8.51 47.83
CA LYS A 1020 72.43 7.38 48.32
C LYS A 1020 72.03 6.55 49.56
N ALA A 1021 71.86 5.27 49.25
CA ALA A 1021 72.54 4.09 49.83
C ALA A 1021 71.69 3.08 50.64
N ALA A 1022 71.29 2.03 49.90
CA ALA A 1022 71.37 0.62 50.29
C ALA A 1022 70.73 0.13 51.61
N LEU A 1023 69.55 -0.49 51.46
CA LEU A 1023 69.22 -1.76 52.11
C LEU A 1023 68.46 -2.62 51.08
N VAL A 1024 68.96 -3.82 50.79
CA VAL A 1024 68.31 -4.78 49.89
C VAL A 1024 67.55 -5.80 50.75
N GLU A 1025 66.29 -6.07 50.40
CA GLU A 1025 65.45 -7.07 51.05
C GLU A 1025 64.94 -8.04 49.96
N ASP A 1026 65.67 -9.13 49.74
CA ASP A 1026 65.35 -10.10 48.70
C ASP A 1026 64.06 -10.87 49.02
N LYS A 1027 62.98 -10.46 48.36
CA LYS A 1027 61.68 -11.15 48.38
C LYS A 1027 61.47 -11.88 47.06
N PRO A 1028 60.93 -13.12 47.08
CA PRO A 1028 60.59 -13.83 45.85
C PRO A 1028 59.51 -13.04 45.09
N TYR A 1029 59.58 -13.08 43.76
CA TYR A 1029 58.57 -12.46 42.90
C TYR A 1029 57.71 -13.54 42.23
N LEU A 1030 56.53 -13.14 41.77
CA LEU A 1030 55.57 -14.04 41.11
C LEU A 1030 55.63 -13.82 39.59
N ASP A 1031 55.97 -14.89 38.88
CA ASP A 1031 55.98 -15.01 37.42
C ASP A 1031 54.65 -15.62 36.95
N ILE A 1032 53.98 -15.05 35.95
CA ILE A 1032 52.69 -15.53 35.44
C ILE A 1032 52.93 -16.29 34.15
N GLN A 1033 52.68 -17.60 34.16
CA GLN A 1033 52.90 -18.48 33.02
C GLN A 1033 51.56 -19.00 32.49
N THR A 1034 51.17 -18.50 31.30
CA THR A 1034 49.96 -18.93 30.60
C THR A 1034 50.22 -20.20 29.79
N GLU A 1035 49.34 -21.17 29.96
CA GLU A 1035 49.31 -22.48 29.31
C GLU A 1035 48.04 -22.58 28.47
N GLU A 1036 48.16 -22.87 27.17
CA GLU A 1036 47.00 -23.04 26.30
C GLU A 1036 46.28 -24.36 26.61
N LEU A 1037 44.95 -24.30 26.74
CA LEU A 1037 44.09 -25.49 26.79
C LEU A 1037 43.52 -25.74 25.40
N ALA A 1038 43.77 -26.94 24.85
CA ALA A 1038 43.15 -27.39 23.61
C ALA A 1038 41.62 -27.54 23.78
N PHE A 1039 40.90 -27.38 22.68
CA PHE A 1039 39.48 -27.74 22.56
C PHE A 1039 39.33 -29.09 21.84
N GLU A 1040 38.19 -29.75 22.00
CA GLU A 1040 37.87 -30.98 21.28
C GLU A 1040 37.00 -30.69 20.06
N THR A 1041 37.16 -31.44 18.96
CA THR A 1041 36.17 -31.45 17.86
C THR A 1041 35.19 -32.58 18.09
N LYS A 1042 33.90 -32.26 18.20
CA LYS A 1042 32.80 -33.19 18.47
C LYS A 1042 31.90 -33.30 17.25
N GLU A 1043 31.83 -34.52 16.71
CA GLU A 1043 31.02 -34.86 15.54
C GLU A 1043 29.58 -35.22 15.97
N ILE A 1044 28.59 -34.57 15.35
CA ILE A 1044 27.16 -34.77 15.61
C ILE A 1044 26.51 -35.34 14.35
N LEU A 1045 25.83 -36.48 14.46
CA LEU A 1045 25.18 -37.10 13.30
C LEU A 1045 23.90 -36.34 12.91
N ASN A 1046 23.86 -35.79 11.70
CA ASN A 1046 22.70 -35.09 11.15
C ASN A 1046 21.98 -35.97 10.10
N PRO A 1047 20.70 -36.35 10.32
CA PRO A 1047 19.95 -37.20 9.39
C PRO A 1047 19.40 -36.46 8.16
N GLU A 1048 19.43 -35.13 8.13
CA GLU A 1048 18.99 -34.33 6.98
C GLU A 1048 20.12 -33.97 6.01
N LEU A 1049 21.37 -34.01 6.48
CA LEU A 1049 22.58 -33.78 5.68
C LEU A 1049 23.01 -35.09 4.98
N GLU A 1050 23.44 -35.03 3.72
CA GLU A 1050 23.74 -36.23 2.92
C GLU A 1050 24.93 -37.04 3.47
N LYS A 1051 24.86 -38.37 3.37
CA LYS A 1051 25.89 -39.26 3.89
C LYS A 1051 27.27 -38.98 3.28
N GLY A 1052 28.16 -38.41 4.09
CA GLY A 1052 29.51 -38.01 3.71
C GLY A 1052 29.74 -36.49 3.65
N GLN A 1053 28.68 -35.67 3.66
CA GLN A 1053 28.82 -34.23 3.87
C GLN A 1053 29.16 -33.91 5.33
N ARG A 1054 29.89 -32.81 5.56
CA ARG A 1054 30.24 -32.29 6.89
C ARG A 1054 30.04 -30.78 6.94
N LYS A 1055 29.54 -30.27 8.07
CA LYS A 1055 29.26 -28.85 8.28
C LYS A 1055 29.69 -28.42 9.68
N VAL A 1056 30.64 -27.50 9.78
CA VAL A 1056 30.97 -26.86 11.07
C VAL A 1056 29.80 -25.95 11.45
N VAL A 1057 29.26 -26.13 12.66
CA VAL A 1057 28.15 -25.32 13.21
C VAL A 1057 28.56 -24.48 14.42
N GLN A 1058 29.67 -24.84 15.07
CA GLN A 1058 30.35 -24.02 16.07
C GLN A 1058 31.86 -24.19 15.88
N THR A 1059 32.60 -23.12 15.59
CA THR A 1059 34.06 -23.17 15.49
C THR A 1059 34.67 -23.25 16.89
N GLY A 1060 35.63 -24.15 17.09
CA GLY A 1060 36.30 -24.29 18.39
C GLY A 1060 37.27 -23.14 18.70
N SER A 1061 37.53 -22.91 19.98
CA SER A 1061 38.53 -21.93 20.42
C SER A 1061 39.28 -22.41 21.65
N LYS A 1062 40.60 -22.16 21.69
CA LYS A 1062 41.45 -22.58 22.80
C LYS A 1062 41.10 -21.85 24.09
N GLY A 1063 41.19 -22.58 25.20
CA GLY A 1063 41.19 -22.02 26.54
C GLY A 1063 42.58 -21.59 26.97
N GLU A 1064 42.64 -20.93 28.12
CA GLU A 1064 43.86 -20.42 28.74
C GLU A 1064 43.84 -20.75 30.24
N LYS A 1065 44.98 -21.20 30.74
CA LYS A 1065 45.23 -21.57 32.14
C LYS A 1065 46.43 -20.77 32.63
N MET A 1066 46.27 -20.01 33.71
CA MET A 1066 47.33 -19.22 34.30
C MET A 1066 47.93 -19.98 35.49
N ASN A 1067 49.23 -20.24 35.42
CA ASN A 1067 50.01 -20.77 36.53
C ASN A 1067 50.79 -19.61 37.17
N LEU A 1068 50.56 -19.38 38.46
CA LEU A 1068 51.28 -18.38 39.24
C LEU A 1068 52.51 -19.05 39.85
N VAL A 1069 53.70 -18.58 39.51
CA VAL A 1069 54.99 -19.22 39.82
C VAL A 1069 55.81 -18.33 40.74
N GLU A 1070 56.01 -18.77 41.97
CA GLU A 1070 56.94 -18.17 42.92
C GLU A 1070 58.38 -18.44 42.46
N VAL A 1071 59.15 -17.36 42.25
CA VAL A 1071 60.54 -17.41 41.82
C VAL A 1071 61.44 -16.88 42.93
N SER A 1072 62.33 -17.73 43.42
CA SER A 1072 63.35 -17.39 44.41
C SER A 1072 64.38 -16.41 43.84
N ALA A 1073 64.55 -15.27 44.52
CA ALA A 1073 65.55 -14.26 44.15
C ALA A 1073 67.00 -14.70 44.42
N LEU A 1074 67.21 -15.74 45.26
CA LEU A 1074 68.54 -16.17 45.72
C LEU A 1074 69.19 -17.23 44.81
N ASP A 1075 68.40 -18.10 44.19
CA ASP A 1075 68.88 -19.23 43.38
C ASP A 1075 68.11 -19.44 42.06
N GLY A 1076 67.08 -18.63 41.79
CA GLY A 1076 66.25 -18.77 40.59
C GLY A 1076 65.34 -20.00 40.60
N SER A 1077 65.20 -20.72 41.72
CA SER A 1077 64.29 -21.85 41.84
C SER A 1077 62.83 -21.40 41.65
N ARG A 1078 62.04 -22.24 40.97
CA ARG A 1078 60.68 -21.93 40.50
C ARG A 1078 59.68 -22.93 41.06
N LYS A 1079 58.56 -22.44 41.60
CA LYS A 1079 57.51 -23.24 42.23
C LYS A 1079 56.14 -22.70 41.84
N VAL A 1080 55.31 -23.51 41.20
CA VAL A 1080 53.89 -23.17 40.99
C VAL A 1080 53.22 -23.11 42.36
N VAL A 1081 52.60 -21.98 42.69
CA VAL A 1081 51.89 -21.75 43.96
C VAL A 1081 50.38 -21.70 43.78
N GLU A 1082 49.89 -21.29 42.62
CA GLU A 1082 48.46 -21.30 42.26
C GLU A 1082 48.28 -21.61 40.76
N SER A 1083 47.14 -22.19 40.40
CA SER A 1083 46.79 -22.49 39.01
C SER A 1083 45.29 -22.31 38.81
N SER A 1084 44.88 -21.50 37.84
CA SER A 1084 43.47 -21.22 37.54
C SER A 1084 43.21 -21.17 36.04
N VAL A 1085 42.01 -21.57 35.62
CA VAL A 1085 41.58 -21.48 34.22
C VAL A 1085 41.01 -20.08 34.00
N SER A 1086 41.75 -19.22 33.30
CA SER A 1086 41.30 -17.86 32.97
C SER A 1086 40.22 -17.86 31.89
N LYS A 1087 40.21 -18.89 31.05
CA LYS A 1087 39.28 -19.06 29.92
C LYS A 1087 39.12 -20.55 29.62
N ALA A 1088 37.90 -21.07 29.69
CA ALA A 1088 37.64 -22.45 29.28
C ALA A 1088 37.80 -22.60 27.76
N PRO A 1089 38.29 -23.75 27.25
CA PRO A 1089 38.21 -24.06 25.83
C PRO A 1089 36.73 -24.21 25.41
N VAL A 1090 36.45 -23.87 24.15
CA VAL A 1090 35.13 -24.04 23.53
C VAL A 1090 35.30 -25.05 22.40
N ASP A 1091 34.56 -26.16 22.48
CA ASP A 1091 34.65 -27.25 21.51
C ASP A 1091 34.15 -26.86 20.12
N GLU A 1092 34.72 -27.48 19.09
CA GLU A 1092 34.25 -27.37 17.72
C GLU A 1092 33.13 -28.39 17.47
N LEU A 1093 31.97 -27.95 17.00
CA LEU A 1093 30.85 -28.82 16.66
C LEU A 1093 30.74 -28.97 15.15
N VAL A 1094 30.84 -30.21 14.67
CA VAL A 1094 30.75 -30.55 13.25
C VAL A 1094 29.62 -31.53 13.01
N GLU A 1095 28.59 -31.09 12.31
CA GLU A 1095 27.55 -31.98 11.81
C GLU A 1095 28.11 -32.89 10.72
N VAL A 1096 27.79 -34.19 10.78
CA VAL A 1096 28.20 -35.22 9.83
C VAL A 1096 26.94 -35.88 9.28
N GLY A 1097 26.76 -35.84 7.97
CA GLY A 1097 25.55 -36.34 7.32
C GLY A 1097 25.44 -37.86 7.35
N THR A 1098 24.22 -38.36 7.55
CA THR A 1098 23.90 -39.80 7.59
C THR A 1098 22.79 -40.23 6.62
N LYS A 1099 22.20 -39.30 5.87
CA LYS A 1099 21.11 -39.56 4.92
C LYS A 1099 21.59 -40.39 3.72
N GLU A 1100 21.16 -41.65 3.62
CA GLU A 1100 21.61 -42.55 2.56
C GLU A 1100 20.87 -42.32 1.23
N THR A 1101 21.60 -41.88 0.22
CA THR A 1101 21.08 -41.68 -1.15
C THR A 1101 20.90 -43.03 -1.86
N LYS A 1102 19.66 -43.39 -2.23
CA LYS A 1102 19.39 -44.57 -3.06
C LYS A 1102 19.85 -44.33 -4.51
N LEU A 1103 20.97 -44.93 -4.89
CA LEU A 1103 21.41 -44.99 -6.28
C LEU A 1103 20.57 -45.98 -7.10
N SER A 1104 20.08 -45.54 -8.26
CA SER A 1104 19.65 -46.41 -9.36
C SER A 1104 20.84 -46.73 -10.28
N LEU A 1105 20.85 -47.93 -10.87
CA LEU A 1105 21.74 -48.27 -11.98
C LEU A 1105 21.14 -47.74 -13.30
N GLY A 1106 21.89 -47.37 -14.34
CA GLY A 1106 23.36 -47.22 -14.46
C GLY A 1106 23.90 -47.74 -15.80
N GLN A 1107 24.78 -46.96 -16.46
CA GLN A 1107 25.77 -47.30 -17.51
C GLN A 1107 26.34 -45.94 -18.02
N ILE A 1108 27.62 -45.56 -17.94
CA ILE A 1108 28.96 -46.20 -18.15
C ILE A 1108 29.37 -46.29 -19.62
N GLU A 1109 30.35 -45.46 -20.02
CA GLU A 1109 31.55 -45.91 -20.76
C GLU A 1109 32.72 -44.89 -20.66
N VAL A 1110 33.97 -45.37 -20.52
CA VAL A 1110 35.25 -44.60 -20.48
C VAL A 1110 36.43 -45.52 -20.88
N PRO A 1111 37.47 -45.05 -21.61
CA PRO A 1111 38.86 -44.94 -21.10
C PRO A 1111 39.62 -43.73 -21.75
N ILE A 1112 40.93 -43.42 -21.68
CA ILE A 1112 42.22 -43.94 -21.13
C ILE A 1112 42.92 -42.70 -20.48
N VAL A 1113 43.34 -42.63 -19.21
CA VAL A 1113 44.43 -43.30 -18.44
C VAL A 1113 45.88 -42.79 -18.69
N GLN A 1114 46.30 -41.84 -17.82
CA GLN A 1114 47.67 -41.67 -17.24
C GLN A 1114 48.86 -41.21 -18.15
N PRO A 1115 50.03 -40.77 -17.59
CA PRO A 1115 50.47 -40.70 -16.18
C PRO A 1115 50.99 -39.32 -15.68
N ALA A 1116 51.35 -39.25 -14.39
CA ALA A 1116 52.22 -38.21 -13.77
C ALA A 1116 53.63 -38.82 -13.49
N PRO A 1117 54.71 -38.08 -13.07
CA PRO A 1117 54.79 -37.50 -11.70
C PRO A 1117 55.81 -36.33 -11.42
N SER A 1118 55.80 -35.87 -10.15
CA SER A 1118 56.95 -35.42 -9.29
C SER A 1118 57.76 -34.10 -9.42
N VAL A 1119 57.44 -33.16 -8.50
CA VAL A 1119 58.26 -32.42 -7.47
C VAL A 1119 59.76 -32.01 -7.63
N THR A 1120 60.10 -30.87 -6.98
CA THR A 1120 61.39 -30.41 -6.36
C THR A 1120 62.52 -29.84 -7.26
N PRO A 1121 63.49 -28.99 -6.76
CA PRO A 1121 63.72 -28.49 -5.37
C PRO A 1121 64.04 -26.97 -5.15
N LEU A 1122 64.01 -26.59 -3.85
CA LEU A 1122 64.46 -25.39 -3.09
C LEU A 1122 65.36 -24.29 -3.73
N VAL A 1123 65.08 -23.02 -3.35
CA VAL A 1123 66.07 -22.07 -2.72
C VAL A 1123 65.42 -21.16 -1.64
N LYS A 1124 66.10 -21.11 -0.49
CA LYS A 1124 66.10 -20.26 0.74
C LYS A 1124 65.37 -18.90 0.89
N ASP A 1125 64.77 -18.75 2.08
CA ASP A 1125 64.89 -17.68 3.11
C ASP A 1125 64.69 -16.16 2.82
N LYS A 1126 63.58 -15.59 3.36
CA LYS A 1126 63.43 -14.55 4.43
C LYS A 1126 64.32 -13.26 4.48
N PRO A 1127 63.90 -12.16 5.17
CA PRO A 1127 62.61 -11.84 5.84
C PRO A 1127 62.08 -10.38 5.71
N ALA A 1128 61.00 -10.08 6.46
CA ALA A 1128 60.60 -8.77 7.06
C ALA A 1128 59.57 -7.87 6.31
N GLU A 1129 58.99 -6.91 7.06
CA GLU A 1129 57.66 -6.31 6.83
C GLU A 1129 57.61 -4.77 6.91
N ARG A 1130 56.79 -4.14 6.03
CA ARG A 1130 56.04 -2.86 6.24
C ARG A 1130 56.89 -1.59 6.57
N PRO A 1131 56.31 -0.40 6.88
CA PRO A 1131 55.01 0.23 6.56
C PRO A 1131 55.13 1.69 5.97
N VAL A 1132 54.00 2.44 5.97
CA VAL A 1132 53.82 3.93 6.06
C VAL A 1132 53.76 4.77 4.76
N THR A 1133 52.95 5.84 4.85
CA THR A 1133 52.71 7.01 3.95
C THR A 1133 53.71 8.17 4.28
N PRO A 1134 53.58 9.49 3.91
CA PRO A 1134 52.60 10.21 3.07
C PRO A 1134 53.17 11.34 2.11
N ALA A 1135 52.25 12.04 1.43
CA ALA A 1135 52.21 13.51 1.14
C ALA A 1135 53.10 14.23 0.06
N THR A 1136 52.40 14.89 -0.91
CA THR A 1136 52.74 16.16 -1.63
C THR A 1136 53.95 16.19 -2.61
N PRO A 1137 54.06 17.12 -3.61
CA PRO A 1137 53.63 18.54 -3.61
C PRO A 1137 52.95 19.12 -4.88
N THR A 1138 52.70 20.43 -4.85
CA THR A 1138 52.23 21.34 -5.92
C THR A 1138 53.33 21.73 -6.93
N ASP A 1139 52.98 22.14 -8.16
CA ASP A 1139 52.83 23.57 -8.57
C ASP A 1139 52.66 23.74 -10.12
N SER A 1140 52.06 24.87 -10.53
CA SER A 1140 52.28 25.66 -11.77
C SER A 1140 51.99 25.13 -13.19
N ALA A 1141 51.50 26.07 -14.01
CA ALA A 1141 51.34 26.04 -15.48
C ALA A 1141 52.66 26.50 -16.18
N PRO A 1142 52.79 26.85 -17.51
CA PRO A 1142 51.75 27.07 -18.55
C PRO A 1142 52.09 26.74 -20.04
N SER A 1143 51.13 27.06 -20.93
CA SER A 1143 51.33 27.68 -22.27
C SER A 1143 51.40 26.82 -23.56
N ALA A 1144 51.26 27.55 -24.69
CA ALA A 1144 51.26 27.22 -26.12
C ALA A 1144 49.93 26.67 -26.71
N GLU A 1145 49.18 27.37 -27.60
CA GLU A 1145 49.48 27.87 -28.98
C GLU A 1145 49.38 26.76 -30.06
N GLN A 1146 48.90 26.95 -31.32
CA GLN A 1146 48.55 28.10 -32.20
C GLN A 1146 47.66 27.58 -33.39
N LYS A 1147 46.92 28.32 -34.26
CA LYS A 1147 46.32 29.69 -34.35
C LYS A 1147 45.42 29.77 -35.63
N VAL A 1148 44.67 30.89 -35.81
CA VAL A 1148 44.21 31.45 -37.13
C VAL A 1148 43.08 30.68 -37.87
N ALA A 1149 42.14 31.26 -38.63
CA ALA A 1149 41.92 32.64 -39.15
C ALA A 1149 40.46 33.10 -38.85
N GLU A 1150 40.16 34.32 -38.41
CA GLU A 1150 40.13 35.61 -39.16
C GLU A 1150 38.96 35.76 -40.17
N THR A 1151 38.20 36.86 -40.30
CA THR A 1151 38.09 38.21 -39.63
C THR A 1151 36.80 38.92 -40.19
N LYS A 1152 36.45 40.24 -40.11
CA LYS A 1152 37.02 41.55 -39.66
C LYS A 1152 35.81 42.49 -39.30
N VAL A 1153 35.85 43.33 -38.24
CA VAL A 1153 36.10 44.81 -38.25
C VAL A 1153 34.99 45.62 -38.95
N ALA A 1154 34.37 46.70 -38.42
CA ALA A 1154 34.81 47.82 -37.53
C ALA A 1154 33.59 48.50 -36.78
N LYS A 1155 33.64 49.56 -35.94
CA LYS A 1155 34.70 50.44 -35.35
C LYS A 1155 34.10 51.37 -34.23
N SER A 1156 34.90 51.81 -33.24
CA SER A 1156 34.93 53.15 -32.53
C SER A 1156 33.65 53.83 -31.96
N SER A 1157 33.67 54.72 -30.94
CA SER A 1157 34.59 55.08 -29.81
C SER A 1157 33.98 56.25 -28.98
N GLU A 1158 34.53 56.54 -27.78
CA GLU A 1158 34.37 57.81 -26.99
C GLU A 1158 32.97 58.16 -26.41
N ALA A 1159 32.77 59.11 -25.46
CA ALA A 1159 33.52 59.44 -24.22
C ALA A 1159 32.76 60.41 -23.26
N ALA A 1160 32.75 60.09 -21.95
CA ALA A 1160 32.79 61.00 -20.77
C ALA A 1160 31.63 61.98 -20.39
N VAL A 1161 31.78 62.54 -19.16
CA VAL A 1161 31.17 63.77 -18.55
C VAL A 1161 29.84 63.71 -17.77
N SER A 1162 29.93 63.20 -16.53
CA SER A 1162 29.50 63.79 -15.22
C SER A 1162 28.22 64.65 -14.97
N LYS A 1163 27.75 64.51 -13.72
CA LYS A 1163 27.18 65.50 -12.75
C LYS A 1163 25.68 65.49 -12.43
N ALA A 1164 25.40 65.77 -11.15
CA ALA A 1164 24.13 65.51 -10.46
C ALA A 1164 23.42 66.78 -9.95
N ALA A 1165 22.08 66.69 -9.82
CA ALA A 1165 21.16 67.53 -9.05
C ALA A 1165 19.74 66.89 -9.18
N LYS A 1166 18.76 67.03 -8.27
CA LYS A 1166 18.69 67.25 -6.81
C LYS A 1166 17.22 66.94 -6.37
N LEU A 1167 16.96 66.85 -5.05
CA LEU A 1167 15.62 66.65 -4.47
C LEU A 1167 14.63 67.82 -4.77
N PRO A 1168 13.30 67.58 -4.64
CA PRO A 1168 12.61 67.82 -3.36
C PRO A 1168 11.96 66.51 -2.80
N GLN A 1169 11.56 66.33 -1.52
CA GLN A 1169 10.76 67.15 -0.58
C GLN A 1169 9.32 67.40 -1.07
N THR A 1170 8.24 67.31 -0.27
CA THR A 1170 8.02 66.92 1.14
C THR A 1170 6.67 66.19 1.24
N GLY A 1171 6.45 65.35 2.28
CA GLY A 1171 5.12 64.82 2.58
C GLY A 1171 4.25 65.79 3.40
N THR A 1172 2.93 65.57 3.39
CA THR A 1172 1.94 66.21 4.28
C THR A 1172 0.88 65.19 4.71
N SER A 1173 0.22 65.45 5.85
CA SER A 1173 -0.68 64.52 6.52
C SER A 1173 -2.09 65.08 6.74
N SER A 1174 -3.10 64.22 6.54
CA SER A 1174 -4.38 64.26 7.25
C SER A 1174 -4.98 62.85 7.21
N ALA A 1175 -5.37 62.18 8.30
CA ALA A 1175 -5.98 62.61 9.58
C ALA A 1175 -7.44 63.05 9.44
N TRP A 1176 -8.34 62.06 9.47
CA TRP A 1176 -9.75 62.21 9.86
C TRP A 1176 -10.03 61.35 11.09
N THR A 1177 -9.59 61.85 12.25
CA THR A 1177 -10.20 61.47 13.53
C THR A 1177 -11.54 62.19 13.66
N MET A 1178 -12.60 61.54 14.16
CA MET A 1178 -13.35 61.96 15.36
C MET A 1178 -14.66 61.12 15.56
N THR A 1179 -15.19 60.83 16.77
CA THR A 1179 -14.61 60.68 18.14
C THR A 1179 -15.73 60.50 19.22
N LEU A 1180 -15.38 60.01 20.43
CA LEU A 1180 -16.12 60.06 21.73
C LEU A 1180 -17.44 59.23 21.86
N LEU A 1181 -17.88 58.78 23.06
CA LEU A 1181 -17.23 58.56 24.39
C LEU A 1181 -18.16 57.77 25.36
N GLY A 1182 -17.56 56.97 26.26
CA GLY A 1182 -17.97 56.92 27.68
C GLY A 1182 -18.85 55.73 28.15
N THR A 1183 -18.73 55.24 29.40
CA THR A 1183 -17.79 55.64 30.49
C THR A 1183 -17.54 54.51 31.51
N VAL A 1184 -16.50 54.67 32.32
CA VAL A 1184 -15.89 53.70 33.26
C VAL A 1184 -16.68 53.50 34.57
N LEU A 1185 -16.71 52.28 35.13
CA LEU A 1185 -16.44 51.95 36.56
C LEU A 1185 -16.39 50.43 36.82
N ALA A 1186 -16.09 49.99 38.07
CA ALA A 1186 -15.44 48.70 38.36
C ALA A 1186 -15.88 47.98 39.66
N PHE A 1187 -15.26 46.80 39.88
CA PHE A 1187 -15.19 45.93 41.09
C PHE A 1187 -16.22 44.79 41.32
N LEU A 1188 -15.64 43.59 41.54
CA LEU A 1188 -15.97 42.50 42.49
C LEU A 1188 -17.44 42.23 42.89
N GLY A 1189 -17.90 40.97 42.77
CA GLY A 1189 -19.10 40.51 43.50
C GLY A 1189 -19.52 39.06 43.28
N LEU A 1190 -19.40 38.23 44.31
CA LEU A 1190 -19.88 36.84 44.41
C LEU A 1190 -21.39 36.64 44.14
N ALA A 1191 -21.71 35.51 43.53
CA ALA A 1191 -22.86 34.62 43.80
C ALA A 1191 -24.32 35.16 43.84
N GLY A 1192 -25.17 34.60 42.97
CA GLY A 1192 -26.43 33.98 43.43
C GLY A 1192 -27.77 34.43 42.81
N SER A 1193 -28.55 33.42 42.40
CA SER A 1193 -30.02 33.36 42.57
C SER A 1193 -30.96 34.34 41.82
N LYS A 1194 -31.59 33.79 40.77
CA LYS A 1194 -33.03 33.88 40.40
C LYS A 1194 -33.59 35.14 39.68
N LYS A 1195 -34.13 34.83 38.48
CA LYS A 1195 -35.45 35.20 37.92
C LYS A 1195 -35.74 36.65 37.48
N LYS A 1196 -36.07 36.75 36.18
CA LYS A 1196 -37.14 37.55 35.55
C LYS A 1196 -36.96 39.08 35.57
N GLU A 1197 -37.37 39.85 34.54
CA GLU A 1197 -38.35 39.62 33.47
C GLU A 1197 -37.86 39.96 32.05
N GLN A 1198 -38.60 39.44 31.07
CA GLN A 1198 -38.49 39.63 29.59
C GLN A 1198 -37.18 39.12 28.95
#